data_AF-A0A0Q9LPS7-F1
#
_entry.id   AF-A0A0Q9LPS7-F1
#
_cell.length_a   1.000
_cell.length_b   1.000
_cell.length_c   1.000
_cell.angle_alpha   90.00
_cell.angle_beta   90.00
_cell.angle_gamma   90.00
#
_symmetry.space_group_name_H-M   'P 1'
#
loop_
_entity.id
_entity.type
_entity.pdbx_description
1 polymer ?
#
loop_
_entity_poly.entity_id
_entity_poly.type
_entity_poly.pdbx_seq_one_letter_code
_entity_poly.pdbx_strand_id
1 'polypeptide(L)'
;MSIKAKLSFSISIIVAIILVLSLTIYYISSKAEVQANLEQQVNNIAKQISLTIEASESARQSMEDTMGEKLRIAAIAAQQQLDPDIDKVKNEQLVELSHKLGVDHITLWKRFGDDVIALKSSDPNEINMSSKTWDYWHRAFLQLFEHHHVIIPQGQKLENFWSGPFNFSTSDPNQIKKWGDYYDGTTNYMINPYVDAQVLLDFDYSIGTNAIVNKIIADQQDILEITGFDPQFFGKRPIIKMKKGIPVYNLDVRDIPFGHYTYIDQDNDSIHIQNVLKSGQSVTAKSTLKGKRVMKTFIPITIDKTYVICISFDHNSILSPLKRQLLMQSLISLGLVLVTMIASYFIAGFMIRGLNQILHKVNAIADGNFGEVITIRSKDELGLLASRIDTMGSNLYSYTTQLKDAAEELRSTKQYLESFVNHTSDAIHVADLTGNVIQVNRAFEKMYGWSEQEALGQPLDNVPEEYLSIHHQLEATVLEGGSVTDYETVRFTKSGELIDLSITISSIRDELGEIVAIASISRNITSRKQSEEMIRRSEKLSVVGQIAAGVAHEVRNPLTTLRGFVQLQQQTGSLSPAHLEVMLGELDQINMIVSEFLVFAKPQANRFQPITIINLFGNILMLLDSEAKMSNVQLTLLADDELPEVIGEANQLKQVFVNIMKNGIEAMPGGGVLTIKLERNADNALILQFIDQGCGIAEEDLLRLGEPFFTKKANGNGLGLMISQQIITAHKGSIVFHSELGKGTCVEISLPTDS
;
A
#
# COMPACT_ATOMS: atom_id res chain seq x y z
N MET A 1 27.18 18.25 -22.16
CA MET A 1 26.12 17.59 -21.36
C MET A 1 24.75 18.07 -21.80
N SER A 2 23.80 17.14 -21.99
CA SER A 2 22.37 17.45 -22.17
C SER A 2 21.82 18.27 -20.99
N ILE A 3 20.80 19.10 -21.22
CA ILE A 3 20.09 19.85 -20.15
C ILE A 3 19.62 18.88 -19.05
N LYS A 4 19.19 17.66 -19.44
CA LYS A 4 18.83 16.57 -18.51
C LYS A 4 19.96 16.23 -17.55
N ALA A 5 21.16 16.05 -18.10
CA ALA A 5 22.35 15.68 -17.34
C ALA A 5 22.81 16.83 -16.43
N LYS A 6 22.76 18.08 -16.92
CA LYS A 6 23.12 19.26 -16.12
C LYS A 6 22.18 19.44 -14.92
N LEU A 7 20.86 19.35 -15.13
CA LEU A 7 19.87 19.55 -14.06
C LEU A 7 19.96 18.42 -13.01
N SER A 8 20.03 17.17 -13.46
CA SER A 8 20.18 16.00 -12.59
C SER A 8 21.47 16.06 -11.77
N PHE A 9 22.59 16.46 -12.39
CA PHE A 9 23.87 16.63 -11.71
C PHE A 9 23.82 17.74 -10.66
N SER A 10 23.26 18.92 -10.97
CA SER A 10 23.12 20.02 -10.01
C SER A 10 22.28 19.65 -8.79
N ILE A 11 21.13 18.98 -9.00
CA ILE A 11 20.27 18.51 -7.90
C ILE A 11 21.02 17.48 -7.04
N SER A 12 21.71 16.54 -7.67
CA SER A 12 22.46 15.49 -6.96
C SER A 12 23.61 16.06 -6.13
N ILE A 13 24.30 17.09 -6.63
CA ILE A 13 25.34 17.81 -5.86
C ILE A 13 24.75 18.48 -4.63
N ILE A 14 23.62 19.18 -4.76
CA ILE A 14 22.98 19.86 -3.62
C ILE A 14 22.59 18.84 -2.55
N VAL A 15 21.99 17.73 -2.95
CA VAL A 15 21.61 16.65 -2.03
C VAL A 15 22.84 16.01 -1.40
N ALA A 16 23.91 15.78 -2.15
CA ALA A 16 25.17 15.28 -1.60
C ALA A 16 25.78 16.23 -0.56
N ILE A 17 25.79 17.54 -0.81
CA ILE A 17 26.26 18.55 0.15
C ILE A 17 25.44 18.51 1.44
N ILE A 18 24.10 18.47 1.32
CA ILE A 18 23.20 18.39 2.49
C ILE A 18 23.46 17.12 3.29
N LEU A 19 23.62 15.98 2.63
CA LEU A 19 23.88 14.69 3.30
C LEU A 19 25.25 14.67 3.98
N VAL A 20 26.30 15.20 3.34
CA VAL A 20 27.63 15.33 3.95
C VAL A 20 27.59 16.23 5.18
N LEU A 21 26.88 17.36 5.10
CA LEU A 21 26.69 18.26 6.24
C LEU A 21 25.94 17.54 7.39
N SER A 22 24.84 16.85 7.07
CA SER A 22 24.07 16.07 8.03
C SER A 22 24.91 14.98 8.70
N LEU A 23 25.68 14.22 7.93
CA LEU A 23 26.59 13.18 8.43
C LEU A 23 27.68 13.77 9.34
N THR A 24 28.20 14.95 8.99
CA THR A 24 29.21 15.66 9.79
C THR A 24 28.64 16.11 11.13
N ILE A 25 27.45 16.74 11.12
CA ILE A 25 26.73 17.14 12.34
C ILE A 25 26.44 15.92 13.20
N TYR A 26 25.93 14.84 12.60
CA TYR A 26 25.65 13.60 13.29
C TYR A 26 26.90 13.00 13.96
N TYR A 27 28.03 12.96 13.25
CA TYR A 27 29.30 12.47 13.80
C TYR A 27 29.77 13.31 14.99
N ILE A 28 29.71 14.64 14.88
CA ILE A 28 30.10 15.55 15.97
C ILE A 28 29.21 15.33 17.19
N SER A 29 27.89 15.29 16.99
CA SER A 29 26.91 15.08 18.06
C SER A 29 27.11 13.73 18.75
N SER A 30 27.19 12.64 17.97
CA SER A 30 27.32 11.29 18.50
C SER A 30 28.65 11.10 19.23
N LYS A 31 29.73 11.69 18.72
CA LYS A 31 31.03 11.66 19.40
C LYS A 31 30.98 12.40 20.75
N ALA A 32 30.33 13.56 20.81
CA ALA A 32 30.16 14.31 22.04
C ALA A 32 29.31 13.54 23.07
N GLU A 33 28.22 12.91 22.62
CA GLU A 33 27.34 12.09 23.46
C GLU A 33 28.06 10.86 24.02
N VAL A 34 28.82 10.13 23.19
CA VAL A 34 29.63 8.99 23.64
C VAL A 34 30.65 9.42 24.70
N GLN A 35 31.29 10.58 24.53
CA GLN A 35 32.24 11.10 25.51
C GLN A 35 31.56 11.45 26.84
N ALA A 36 30.41 12.14 26.80
CA ALA A 36 29.65 12.50 27.99
C ALA A 36 29.15 11.26 28.75
N ASN A 37 28.62 10.27 28.04
CA ASN A 37 28.17 9.00 28.62
C ASN A 37 29.33 8.24 29.27
N LEU A 38 30.50 8.22 28.63
CA LEU A 38 31.69 7.60 29.19
C LEU A 38 32.16 8.31 30.47
N GLU A 39 32.23 9.64 30.48
CA GLU A 39 32.58 10.43 31.67
C GLU A 39 31.60 10.17 32.83
N GLN A 40 30.29 10.10 32.54
CA GLN A 40 29.28 9.77 33.54
C GLN A 40 29.42 8.34 34.08
N GLN A 41 29.62 7.36 33.19
CA GLN A 41 29.83 5.95 33.55
C GLN A 41 31.06 5.81 34.46
N VAL A 42 32.16 6.45 34.07
CA VAL A 42 33.42 6.46 34.83
C VAL A 42 33.24 7.05 36.23
N ASN A 43 32.55 8.19 36.34
CA ASN A 43 32.26 8.82 37.63
C ASN A 43 31.35 7.96 38.52
N ASN A 44 30.35 7.28 37.94
CA ASN A 44 29.48 6.36 38.67
C ASN A 44 30.26 5.16 39.22
N ILE A 45 31.15 4.58 38.42
CA ILE A 45 32.02 3.47 38.86
C ILE A 45 32.95 3.94 39.97
N ALA A 46 33.59 5.10 39.82
CA ALA A 46 34.45 5.66 40.86
C ALA A 46 33.70 5.92 42.15
N LYS A 47 32.47 6.46 42.08
CA LYS A 47 31.60 6.65 43.26
C LYS A 47 31.22 5.33 43.92
N GLN A 48 30.86 4.30 43.14
CA GLN A 48 30.53 2.98 43.66
C GLN A 48 31.73 2.33 44.35
N ILE A 49 32.93 2.43 43.76
CA ILE A 49 34.17 1.95 44.37
C ILE A 49 34.47 2.75 45.64
N SER A 50 34.34 4.08 45.62
CA SER A 50 34.56 4.92 46.80
C SER A 50 33.66 4.51 47.97
N LEU A 51 32.36 4.33 47.74
CA LEU A 51 31.42 3.86 48.76
C LEU A 51 31.76 2.44 49.26
N THR A 52 32.24 1.59 48.36
CA THR A 52 32.67 0.23 48.70
C THR A 52 33.93 0.26 49.56
N ILE A 53 34.91 1.11 49.26
CA ILE A 53 36.12 1.26 50.06
C ILE A 53 35.75 1.73 51.47
N GLU A 54 34.90 2.75 51.59
CA GLU A 54 34.43 3.26 52.87
C GLU A 54 33.71 2.17 53.68
N ALA A 55 32.79 1.43 53.05
CA ALA A 55 32.07 0.34 53.70
C ALA A 55 32.99 -0.83 54.07
N SER A 56 33.91 -1.21 53.19
CA SER A 56 34.89 -2.29 53.41
C SER A 56 35.84 -1.93 54.54
N GLU A 57 36.29 -0.68 54.62
CA GLU A 57 37.19 -0.21 55.66
C GLU A 57 36.49 -0.12 57.01
N SER A 58 35.24 0.37 57.04
CA SER A 58 34.41 0.35 58.24
C SER A 58 34.14 -1.08 58.73
N ALA A 59 33.83 -2.01 57.83
CA ALA A 59 33.62 -3.41 58.15
C ALA A 59 34.92 -4.08 58.65
N ARG A 60 36.07 -3.78 58.02
CA ARG A 60 37.38 -4.26 58.44
C ARG A 60 37.73 -3.78 59.85
N GLN A 61 37.53 -2.49 60.13
CA GLN A 61 37.76 -1.92 61.46
C GLN A 61 36.86 -2.58 62.51
N SER A 62 35.57 -2.75 62.22
CA SER A 62 34.63 -3.43 63.13
C SER A 62 35.02 -4.88 63.40
N MET A 63 35.50 -5.60 62.38
CA MET A 63 36.03 -6.96 62.53
C MET A 63 37.29 -6.99 63.39
N GLU A 64 38.22 -6.05 63.17
CA GLU A 64 39.43 -5.91 63.99
C GLU A 64 39.10 -5.65 65.46
N ASP A 65 38.17 -4.73 65.74
CA ASP A 65 37.78 -4.38 67.09
C ASP A 65 37.08 -5.55 67.79
N THR A 66 36.22 -6.28 67.08
CA THR A 66 35.55 -7.48 67.61
C THR A 66 36.55 -8.60 67.92
N MET A 67 37.56 -8.80 67.07
CA MET A 67 38.62 -9.77 67.31
C MET A 67 39.50 -9.37 68.51
N GLY A 68 39.87 -8.08 68.61
CA GLY A 68 40.63 -7.57 69.75
C GLY A 68 39.89 -7.76 71.08
N GLU A 69 38.58 -7.50 71.13
CA GLU A 69 37.76 -7.79 72.32
C GLU A 69 37.76 -9.27 72.71
N LYS A 70 37.62 -10.18 71.73
CA LYS A 70 37.70 -11.63 71.98
C LYS A 70 39.06 -12.05 72.53
N LEU A 71 40.15 -11.51 71.97
CA LEU A 71 41.50 -11.76 72.44
C LEU A 71 41.71 -11.22 73.86
N ARG A 72 41.15 -10.06 74.20
CA ARG A 72 41.18 -9.52 75.57
C ARG A 72 40.48 -10.47 76.56
N ILE A 73 39.29 -10.97 76.20
CA ILE A 73 38.55 -11.93 77.04
C ILE A 73 39.37 -13.21 77.25
N ALA A 74 39.99 -13.73 76.19
CA ALA A 74 40.86 -14.89 76.27
C ALA A 74 42.08 -14.61 77.18
N ALA A 75 42.71 -13.44 77.07
CA ALA A 75 43.86 -13.08 77.90
C ALA A 75 43.51 -13.00 79.39
N ILE A 76 42.37 -12.38 79.73
CA ILE A 76 41.87 -12.29 81.11
C ILE A 76 41.52 -13.69 81.65
N ALA A 77 40.85 -14.52 80.85
CA ALA A 77 40.51 -15.89 81.24
C ALA A 77 41.74 -16.79 81.40
N ALA A 78 42.79 -16.53 80.62
CA ALA A 78 44.08 -17.20 80.77
C ALA A 78 44.78 -16.76 82.06
N GLN A 79 44.78 -15.47 82.38
CA GLN A 79 45.35 -14.93 83.61
C GLN A 79 44.78 -15.60 84.86
N GLN A 80 43.47 -15.83 84.91
CA GLN A 80 42.79 -16.46 86.05
C GLN A 80 43.19 -17.93 86.26
N GLN A 81 43.75 -18.59 85.22
CA GLN A 81 44.11 -20.01 85.25
C GLN A 81 45.64 -20.24 85.35
N LEU A 82 46.45 -19.21 85.13
CA LEU A 82 47.91 -19.30 85.18
C LEU A 82 48.45 -18.79 86.52
N ASP A 83 49.59 -19.33 86.95
CA ASP A 83 50.27 -18.81 88.15
C ASP A 83 50.82 -17.40 87.86
N PRO A 84 50.71 -16.44 88.79
CA PRO A 84 51.24 -15.08 88.63
C PRO A 84 52.76 -15.02 88.36
N ASP A 85 53.51 -16.07 88.69
CA ASP A 85 54.93 -16.17 88.42
C ASP A 85 55.21 -17.06 87.19
N ILE A 86 55.81 -16.47 86.14
CA ILE A 86 56.10 -17.15 84.86
C ILE A 86 56.92 -18.43 85.02
N ASP A 87 57.78 -18.51 86.05
CA ASP A 87 58.68 -19.66 86.26
C ASP A 87 57.91 -20.93 86.67
N LYS A 88 56.67 -20.77 87.16
CA LYS A 88 55.76 -21.87 87.50
C LYS A 88 54.82 -22.25 86.35
N VAL A 89 54.86 -21.52 85.23
CA VAL A 89 54.05 -21.81 84.04
C VAL A 89 54.84 -22.68 83.06
N LYS A 90 54.18 -23.75 82.58
CA LYS A 90 54.72 -24.66 81.55
C LYS A 90 54.12 -24.38 80.17
N ASN A 91 54.87 -24.65 79.11
CA ASN A 91 54.40 -24.43 77.74
C ASN A 91 53.22 -25.36 77.40
N GLU A 92 53.20 -26.59 77.92
CA GLU A 92 52.10 -27.54 77.71
C GLU A 92 50.77 -27.02 78.28
N GLN A 93 50.82 -26.27 79.39
CA GLN A 93 49.63 -25.63 79.96
C GLN A 93 49.10 -24.53 79.03
N LEU A 94 49.98 -23.81 78.33
CA LEU A 94 49.57 -22.78 77.36
C LEU A 94 48.90 -23.40 76.12
N VAL A 95 49.34 -24.58 75.69
CA VAL A 95 48.71 -25.33 74.58
C VAL A 95 47.30 -25.77 74.98
N GLU A 96 47.12 -26.38 76.15
CA GLU A 96 45.79 -26.78 76.62
C GLU A 96 44.84 -25.57 76.76
N LEU A 97 45.38 -24.47 77.29
CA LEU A 97 44.64 -23.25 77.51
C LEU A 97 44.26 -22.53 76.21
N SER A 98 45.12 -22.54 75.18
CA SER A 98 44.80 -21.94 73.88
C SER A 98 43.61 -22.66 73.23
N HIS A 99 43.62 -24.00 73.22
CA HIS A 99 42.51 -24.82 72.75
C HIS A 99 41.21 -24.57 73.53
N LYS A 100 41.29 -24.46 74.85
CA LYS A 100 40.12 -24.22 75.71
C LYS A 100 39.50 -22.84 75.49
N LEU A 101 40.32 -21.83 75.22
CA LEU A 101 39.89 -20.44 75.03
C LEU A 101 39.54 -20.11 73.56
N GLY A 102 39.76 -21.04 72.63
CA GLY A 102 39.45 -20.85 71.22
C GLY A 102 40.37 -19.84 70.53
N VAL A 103 41.62 -19.75 70.96
CA VAL A 103 42.68 -19.00 70.30
C VAL A 103 43.74 -19.96 69.79
N ASP A 104 44.47 -19.59 68.73
CA ASP A 104 45.45 -20.51 68.14
C ASP A 104 46.62 -20.73 69.11
N HIS A 105 47.13 -19.64 69.68
CA HIS A 105 48.27 -19.68 70.58
C HIS A 105 48.23 -18.59 71.67
N ILE A 106 48.96 -18.83 72.74
CA ILE A 106 49.18 -17.91 73.86
C ILE A 106 50.68 -17.81 74.13
N THR A 107 51.20 -16.59 74.15
CA THR A 107 52.60 -16.29 74.46
C THR A 107 52.70 -15.41 75.71
N LEU A 108 53.67 -15.69 76.57
CA LEU A 108 53.95 -14.93 77.77
C LEU A 108 55.23 -14.11 77.60
N TRP A 109 55.08 -12.80 77.69
CA TRP A 109 56.14 -11.83 77.48
C TRP A 109 56.62 -11.27 78.81
N LYS A 110 57.93 -11.21 79.05
CA LYS A 110 58.51 -10.63 80.27
C LYS A 110 59.43 -9.47 79.91
N ARG A 111 59.34 -8.39 80.68
CA ARG A 111 60.18 -7.21 80.51
C ARG A 111 61.54 -7.37 81.19
N PHE A 112 62.59 -7.01 80.47
CA PHE A 112 63.98 -6.94 80.94
C PHE A 112 64.56 -5.57 80.57
N GLY A 113 64.43 -4.58 81.46
CA GLY A 113 64.91 -3.22 81.19
C GLY A 113 64.17 -2.56 80.02
N ASP A 114 64.89 -2.32 78.93
CA ASP A 114 64.34 -1.75 77.69
C ASP A 114 63.83 -2.80 76.69
N ASP A 115 63.97 -4.09 76.99
CA ASP A 115 63.52 -5.17 76.11
C ASP A 115 62.33 -5.93 76.71
N VAL A 116 61.52 -6.53 75.84
CA VAL A 116 60.43 -7.43 76.21
C VAL A 116 60.60 -8.71 75.41
N ILE A 117 60.76 -9.83 76.12
CA ILE A 117 61.14 -11.12 75.57
C ILE A 117 60.05 -12.15 75.84
N ALA A 118 59.69 -12.95 74.83
CA ALA A 118 58.79 -14.07 74.96
C ALA A 118 59.52 -15.26 75.62
N LEU A 119 59.13 -15.62 76.85
CA LEU A 119 59.79 -16.69 77.61
C LEU A 119 59.05 -18.03 77.57
N LYS A 120 57.72 -17.97 77.44
CA LYS A 120 56.84 -19.14 77.37
C LYS A 120 55.85 -18.94 76.23
N SER A 121 55.55 -19.99 75.50
CA SER A 121 54.54 -19.95 74.44
C SER A 121 54.01 -21.34 74.14
N SER A 122 52.75 -21.41 73.69
CA SER A 122 52.21 -22.59 73.02
C SER A 122 52.74 -22.79 71.60
N ASP A 123 53.32 -21.75 70.97
CA ASP A 123 54.02 -21.82 69.69
C ASP A 123 55.55 -21.85 69.94
N PRO A 124 56.22 -22.98 69.66
CA PRO A 124 57.67 -23.08 69.86
C PRO A 124 58.48 -22.03 69.09
N ASN A 125 57.93 -21.49 67.99
CA ASN A 125 58.62 -20.50 67.16
C ASN A 125 58.64 -19.09 67.76
N GLU A 126 57.83 -18.81 68.80
CA GLU A 126 57.79 -17.52 69.48
C GLU A 126 58.75 -17.40 70.66
N ILE A 127 59.24 -18.54 71.18
CA ILE A 127 60.10 -18.57 72.36
C ILE A 127 61.45 -17.87 72.05
N ASN A 128 61.88 -17.00 72.96
CA ASN A 128 63.05 -16.13 72.88
C ASN A 128 62.99 -15.01 71.83
N MET A 129 61.80 -14.68 71.30
CA MET A 129 61.64 -13.50 70.47
C MET A 129 61.76 -12.21 71.29
N SER A 130 62.43 -11.21 70.73
CA SER A 130 62.61 -9.87 71.30
C SER A 130 61.78 -8.85 70.53
N SER A 131 61.05 -8.00 71.26
CA SER A 131 60.22 -6.96 70.66
C SER A 131 61.00 -5.72 70.20
N LYS A 132 62.29 -5.59 70.56
CA LYS A 132 63.12 -4.37 70.37
C LYS A 132 63.15 -3.83 68.93
N THR A 133 62.93 -4.68 67.94
CA THR A 133 62.94 -4.33 66.50
C THR A 133 61.56 -4.09 65.89
N TRP A 134 60.48 -4.11 66.70
CA TRP A 134 59.09 -4.07 66.21
C TRP A 134 58.45 -2.68 66.19
N ASP A 135 59.26 -1.61 66.13
CA ASP A 135 58.82 -0.21 66.02
C ASP A 135 57.72 0.20 67.02
N TYR A 136 56.48 0.39 66.53
CA TYR A 136 55.35 0.82 67.36
C TYR A 136 54.84 -0.29 68.28
N TRP A 137 55.00 -1.57 67.92
CA TRP A 137 54.62 -2.70 68.79
C TRP A 137 55.47 -2.71 70.06
N HIS A 138 56.79 -2.48 69.92
CA HIS A 138 57.70 -2.38 71.06
C HIS A 138 57.28 -1.25 72.02
N ARG A 139 56.94 -0.07 71.46
CA ARG A 139 56.45 1.06 72.25
C ARG A 139 55.12 0.75 72.95
N ALA A 140 54.21 0.04 72.29
CA ALA A 140 52.97 -0.41 72.91
C ALA A 140 53.22 -1.36 74.08
N PHE A 141 54.13 -2.34 73.93
CA PHE A 141 54.49 -3.28 74.99
C PHE A 141 55.06 -2.55 76.21
N LEU A 142 56.01 -1.64 76.00
CA LEU A 142 56.58 -0.85 77.09
C LEU A 142 55.52 0.01 77.80
N GLN A 143 54.64 0.69 77.04
CA GLN A 143 53.54 1.47 77.60
C GLN A 143 52.57 0.62 78.42
N LEU A 144 52.27 -0.60 77.96
CA LEU A 144 51.40 -1.50 78.69
C LEU A 144 52.03 -1.96 80.01
N PHE A 145 53.32 -2.30 80.02
CA PHE A 145 54.05 -2.65 81.26
C PHE A 145 54.21 -1.47 82.24
N GLU A 146 54.37 -0.24 81.75
CA GLU A 146 54.62 0.94 82.60
C GLU A 146 53.36 1.63 83.10
N HIS A 147 52.35 1.70 82.25
CA HIS A 147 51.22 2.60 82.43
C HIS A 147 49.87 1.88 82.35
N HIS A 148 49.85 0.61 81.94
CA HIS A 148 48.64 -0.19 81.71
C HIS A 148 47.67 0.42 80.67
N HIS A 149 48.13 1.41 79.89
CA HIS A 149 47.39 2.03 78.81
C HIS A 149 48.33 2.41 77.66
N VAL A 150 47.86 2.26 76.42
CA VAL A 150 48.64 2.49 75.20
C VAL A 150 48.10 3.72 74.45
N ILE A 151 49.00 4.64 74.06
CA ILE A 151 48.64 5.93 73.43
C ILE A 151 49.09 6.06 71.97
N ILE A 152 49.81 5.09 71.43
CA ILE A 152 50.23 5.12 70.01
C ILE A 152 49.02 5.16 69.07
N PRO A 153 49.09 5.76 67.87
CA PRO A 153 47.92 5.87 67.00
C PRO A 153 47.31 4.51 66.58
N GLN A 154 48.14 3.49 66.38
CA GLN A 154 47.76 2.20 65.82
C GLN A 154 47.08 1.26 66.84
N GLY A 155 46.18 0.44 66.33
CA GLY A 155 45.55 -0.65 67.08
C GLY A 155 44.43 -0.21 68.03
N GLN A 156 43.67 -1.20 68.48
CA GLN A 156 42.59 -1.03 69.44
C GLN A 156 43.18 -0.88 70.85
N LYS A 157 42.66 0.09 71.61
CA LYS A 157 43.13 0.40 72.96
C LYS A 157 41.98 0.21 73.93
N LEU A 158 42.15 -0.68 74.89
CA LEU A 158 41.19 -0.91 75.96
C LEU A 158 41.95 -0.87 77.30
N GLU A 159 41.21 -0.91 78.41
CA GLU A 159 41.83 -0.93 79.73
C GLU A 159 42.71 -2.19 79.91
N ASN A 160 43.98 -1.96 80.29
CA ASN A 160 45.02 -2.97 80.48
C ASN A 160 45.29 -3.83 79.23
N PHE A 161 44.86 -3.37 78.06
CA PHE A 161 44.89 -4.15 76.83
C PHE A 161 45.20 -3.31 75.59
N TRP A 162 45.96 -3.91 74.68
CA TRP A 162 46.16 -3.36 73.36
C TRP A 162 46.15 -4.46 72.31
N SER A 163 45.59 -4.17 71.13
CA SER A 163 45.63 -5.07 69.98
C SER A 163 46.07 -4.30 68.75
N GLY A 164 47.30 -4.52 68.29
CA GLY A 164 47.80 -3.92 67.05
C GLY A 164 47.08 -4.44 65.80
N PRO A 165 47.22 -3.76 64.64
CA PRO A 165 46.53 -4.15 63.40
C PRO A 165 46.93 -5.56 62.93
N PHE A 166 46.15 -6.15 62.02
CA PHE A 166 46.57 -7.41 61.38
C PHE A 166 47.96 -7.25 60.74
N ASN A 167 48.85 -8.22 60.96
CA ASN A 167 50.19 -8.15 60.40
C ASN A 167 50.74 -9.55 60.12
N PHE A 168 51.73 -9.61 59.24
CA PHE A 168 52.49 -10.83 59.02
C PHE A 168 53.25 -11.20 60.29
N SER A 169 53.17 -12.46 60.70
CA SER A 169 53.87 -12.91 61.90
C SER A 169 55.38 -12.84 61.74
N THR A 170 56.08 -12.52 62.83
CA THR A 170 57.54 -12.67 62.90
C THR A 170 57.95 -14.13 63.12
N SER A 171 57.08 -14.93 63.75
CA SER A 171 57.29 -16.37 63.93
C SER A 171 57.00 -17.15 62.64
N ASP A 172 55.97 -16.78 61.89
CA ASP A 172 55.64 -17.29 60.55
C ASP A 172 55.35 -16.14 59.56
N PRO A 173 56.36 -15.70 58.79
CA PRO A 173 56.22 -14.60 57.82
C PRO A 173 55.19 -14.83 56.70
N ASN A 174 54.67 -16.04 56.52
CA ASN A 174 53.68 -16.36 55.49
C ASN A 174 52.23 -16.24 55.99
N GLN A 175 52.02 -16.11 57.30
CA GLN A 175 50.70 -16.02 57.90
C GLN A 175 50.42 -14.62 58.43
N ILE A 176 49.19 -14.15 58.21
CA ILE A 176 48.67 -12.92 58.80
C ILE A 176 48.01 -13.32 60.13
N LYS A 177 48.37 -12.65 61.21
CA LYS A 177 47.83 -12.91 62.54
C LYS A 177 47.31 -11.63 63.20
N LYS A 178 46.50 -11.81 64.25
CA LYS A 178 46.02 -10.76 65.14
C LYS A 178 46.40 -11.11 66.56
N TRP A 179 47.05 -10.18 67.24
CA TRP A 179 47.52 -10.33 68.61
C TRP A 179 46.71 -9.45 69.56
N GLY A 180 46.50 -9.93 70.78
CA GLY A 180 45.95 -9.15 71.89
C GLY A 180 46.91 -9.19 73.06
N ASP A 181 47.36 -8.04 73.53
CA ASP A 181 48.36 -7.89 74.57
C ASP A 181 47.67 -7.41 75.85
N TYR A 182 47.70 -8.21 76.92
CA TYR A 182 47.05 -7.90 78.19
C TYR A 182 48.03 -7.89 79.37
N TYR A 183 48.00 -6.81 80.15
CA TYR A 183 48.78 -6.67 81.37
C TYR A 183 48.13 -5.67 82.34
N ASP A 184 47.76 -6.15 83.53
CA ASP A 184 47.17 -5.36 84.62
C ASP A 184 48.07 -5.26 85.86
N GLY A 185 49.30 -5.80 85.78
CA GLY A 185 50.27 -5.81 86.88
C GLY A 185 50.12 -6.93 87.91
N THR A 186 49.11 -7.82 87.79
CA THR A 186 48.91 -8.92 88.75
C THR A 186 49.85 -10.11 88.54
N THR A 187 50.49 -10.20 87.38
CA THR A 187 51.46 -11.25 87.02
C THR A 187 52.81 -10.62 86.64
N ASN A 188 53.91 -11.37 86.73
CA ASN A 188 55.24 -10.85 86.34
C ASN A 188 55.53 -10.92 84.82
N TYR A 189 54.47 -11.09 84.00
CA TYR A 189 54.51 -11.21 82.55
C TYR A 189 53.23 -10.64 81.91
N MET A 190 53.27 -10.34 80.61
CA MET A 190 52.13 -9.95 79.79
C MET A 190 51.61 -11.18 79.04
N ILE A 191 50.30 -11.33 78.96
CA ILE A 191 49.63 -12.46 78.30
C ILE A 191 49.23 -12.01 76.90
N ASN A 192 49.67 -12.76 75.90
CA ASN A 192 49.46 -12.44 74.50
C ASN A 192 48.82 -13.61 73.73
N PRO A 193 47.48 -13.75 73.78
CA PRO A 193 46.78 -14.63 72.85
C PRO A 193 46.79 -14.05 71.43
N TYR A 194 46.86 -14.93 70.44
CA TYR A 194 46.72 -14.55 69.04
C TYR A 194 46.00 -15.60 68.21
N VAL A 195 45.46 -15.15 67.08
CA VAL A 195 44.75 -15.97 66.10
C VAL A 195 45.27 -15.74 64.70
N ASP A 196 45.27 -16.79 63.89
CA ASP A 196 45.52 -16.76 62.46
C ASP A 196 44.34 -16.09 61.76
N ALA A 197 44.62 -15.04 61.00
CA ALA A 197 43.62 -14.19 60.38
C ALA A 197 43.31 -14.62 58.95
N GLN A 198 43.16 -15.93 58.70
CA GLN A 198 42.78 -16.42 57.36
C GLN A 198 41.42 -15.86 56.91
N VAL A 199 40.53 -15.58 57.87
CA VAL A 199 39.25 -14.89 57.67
C VAL A 199 39.41 -13.52 56.99
N LEU A 200 40.54 -12.83 57.18
CA LEU A 200 40.82 -11.56 56.49
C LEU A 200 41.05 -11.76 54.98
N LEU A 201 41.74 -12.84 54.60
CA LEU A 201 41.94 -13.19 53.19
C LEU A 201 40.60 -13.57 52.54
N ASP A 202 39.75 -14.30 53.26
CA ASP A 202 38.40 -14.65 52.79
C ASP A 202 37.50 -13.41 52.69
N PHE A 203 37.60 -12.48 53.63
CA PHE A 203 36.90 -11.20 53.59
C PHE A 203 37.30 -10.39 52.35
N ASP A 204 38.59 -10.21 52.10
CA ASP A 204 39.09 -9.48 50.92
C ASP A 204 38.67 -10.13 49.60
N TYR A 205 38.57 -11.47 49.58
CA TYR A 205 38.15 -12.22 48.39
C TYR A 205 36.64 -12.17 48.14
N SER A 206 35.82 -12.16 49.20
CA SER A 206 34.35 -12.30 49.08
C SER A 206 33.58 -10.98 49.21
N ILE A 207 34.08 -10.02 49.98
CA ILE A 207 33.36 -8.80 50.38
C ILE A 207 34.21 -7.53 50.22
N GLY A 208 35.54 -7.65 50.15
CA GLY A 208 36.45 -6.51 50.02
C GLY A 208 36.41 -5.79 48.67
N THR A 209 37.14 -4.68 48.58
CA THR A 209 37.18 -3.81 47.38
C THR A 209 37.54 -4.56 46.09
N ASN A 210 38.42 -5.57 46.16
CA ASN A 210 38.83 -6.38 45.01
C ASN A 210 37.68 -7.22 44.44
N ALA A 211 36.78 -7.74 45.29
CA ALA A 211 35.62 -8.52 44.85
C ALA A 211 34.68 -7.67 43.99
N ILE A 212 34.41 -6.44 44.42
CA ILE A 212 33.58 -5.49 43.68
C ILE A 212 34.26 -5.00 42.40
N VAL A 213 35.56 -4.69 42.45
CA VAL A 213 36.32 -4.32 41.25
C VAL A 213 36.26 -5.42 40.20
N ASN A 214 36.50 -6.68 40.59
CA ASN A 214 36.43 -7.82 39.67
C ASN A 214 35.01 -8.02 39.13
N LYS A 215 33.98 -7.81 39.95
CA LYS A 215 32.57 -7.86 39.50
C LYS A 215 32.25 -6.76 38.48
N ILE A 216 32.68 -5.52 38.71
CA ILE A 216 32.47 -4.41 37.77
C ILE A 216 33.16 -4.69 36.43
N ILE A 217 34.39 -5.22 36.46
CA ILE A 217 35.13 -5.61 35.25
C ILE A 217 34.41 -6.75 34.53
N ALA A 218 33.89 -7.75 35.25
CA ALA A 218 33.15 -8.86 34.65
C ALA A 218 31.81 -8.44 34.03
N ASP A 219 31.11 -7.48 34.66
CA ASP A 219 29.83 -6.96 34.20
C ASP A 219 29.97 -5.98 33.01
N GLN A 220 31.16 -5.39 32.81
CA GLN A 220 31.43 -4.41 31.75
C GLN A 220 32.51 -4.86 30.77
N GLN A 221 32.10 -5.29 29.57
CA GLN A 221 33.00 -5.82 28.53
C GLN A 221 34.03 -4.81 27.99
N ASP A 222 33.81 -3.51 28.17
CA ASP A 222 34.68 -2.45 27.65
C ASP A 222 35.82 -2.07 28.61
N ILE A 223 35.72 -2.47 29.88
CA ILE A 223 36.74 -2.22 30.90
C ILE A 223 37.79 -3.33 30.83
N LEU A 224 39.05 -2.92 30.64
CA LEU A 224 40.18 -3.82 30.65
C LEU A 224 40.68 -4.08 32.07
N GLU A 225 40.79 -3.03 32.88
CA GLU A 225 41.13 -3.12 34.30
C GLU A 225 40.73 -1.87 35.07
N ILE A 226 40.64 -2.02 36.38
CA ILE A 226 40.50 -0.93 37.34
C ILE A 226 41.66 -1.07 38.33
N THR A 227 42.33 0.04 38.62
CA THR A 227 43.48 0.11 39.52
C THR A 227 43.26 1.20 40.54
N GLY A 228 43.36 0.88 41.82
CA GLY A 228 43.47 1.88 42.89
C GLY A 228 44.92 2.21 43.13
N PHE A 229 45.30 3.49 43.03
CA PHE A 229 46.64 3.96 43.37
C PHE A 229 46.62 4.69 44.71
N ASP A 230 47.61 4.39 45.55
CA ASP A 230 47.96 5.21 46.70
C ASP A 230 49.09 6.18 46.30
N PRO A 231 48.81 7.49 46.11
CA PRO A 231 49.82 8.46 45.69
C PRO A 231 50.95 8.64 46.71
N GLN A 232 50.75 8.24 47.96
CA GLN A 232 51.80 8.29 48.97
C GLN A 232 52.93 7.31 48.65
N PHE A 233 52.63 6.17 48.04
CA PHE A 233 53.58 5.07 47.81
C PHE A 233 53.86 4.79 46.33
N PHE A 234 52.90 5.06 45.45
CA PHE A 234 53.05 4.83 44.01
C PHE A 234 54.20 5.66 43.42
N GLY A 235 55.08 5.02 42.67
CA GLY A 235 56.30 5.62 42.10
C GLY A 235 57.47 5.78 43.08
N LYS A 236 57.35 5.33 44.33
CA LYS A 236 58.44 5.31 45.32
C LYS A 236 59.01 3.90 45.50
N ARG A 237 60.19 3.79 46.12
CA ARG A 237 60.79 2.48 46.43
C ARG A 237 59.94 1.76 47.49
N PRO A 238 59.63 0.46 47.32
CA PRO A 238 58.81 -0.28 48.28
C PRO A 238 59.53 -0.37 49.64
N ILE A 239 58.76 -0.24 50.72
CA ILE A 239 59.27 -0.41 52.09
C ILE A 239 59.22 -1.91 52.41
N ILE A 240 60.34 -2.61 52.21
CA ILE A 240 60.46 -4.05 52.46
C ILE A 240 61.10 -4.27 53.84
N LYS A 241 60.47 -5.10 54.68
CA LYS A 241 61.07 -5.57 55.95
C LYS A 241 61.46 -7.03 55.81
N MET A 242 62.65 -7.40 56.28
CA MET A 242 63.10 -8.80 56.29
C MET A 242 62.70 -9.47 57.61
N LYS A 243 61.83 -10.49 57.56
CA LYS A 243 61.47 -11.33 58.72
C LYS A 243 61.94 -12.76 58.45
N LYS A 244 62.86 -13.28 59.27
CA LYS A 244 63.49 -14.60 59.08
C LYS A 244 64.03 -14.85 57.64
N GLY A 245 64.61 -13.81 57.02
CA GLY A 245 65.14 -13.90 55.65
C GLY A 245 64.08 -13.81 54.53
N ILE A 246 62.80 -13.71 54.88
CA ILE A 246 61.69 -13.53 53.94
C ILE A 246 61.38 -12.02 53.83
N PRO A 247 61.34 -11.44 52.63
CA PRO A 247 60.87 -10.07 52.44
C PRO A 247 59.36 -10.02 52.67
N VAL A 248 58.95 -9.21 53.64
CA VAL A 248 57.56 -9.01 54.03
C VAL A 248 57.19 -7.55 53.82
N TYR A 249 56.02 -7.34 53.24
CA TYR A 249 55.43 -6.02 53.01
C TYR A 249 54.47 -5.70 54.16
N ASN A 250 54.50 -4.47 54.67
CA ASN A 250 53.46 -4.04 55.60
C ASN A 250 52.12 -4.02 54.86
N LEU A 251 51.10 -4.67 55.41
CA LEU A 251 49.77 -4.73 54.79
C LEU A 251 49.16 -3.35 54.57
N ASP A 252 49.50 -2.37 55.42
CA ASP A 252 49.03 -0.98 55.36
C ASP A 252 49.77 -0.10 54.33
N VAL A 253 50.85 -0.61 53.72
CA VAL A 253 51.71 0.12 52.78
C VAL A 253 51.69 -0.56 51.42
N ARG A 254 50.76 -0.15 50.57
CA ARG A 254 50.61 -0.64 49.20
C ARG A 254 50.55 0.53 48.24
N ASP A 255 51.31 0.47 47.16
CA ASP A 255 51.22 1.40 46.04
C ASP A 255 49.94 1.16 45.22
N ILE A 256 49.51 -0.10 45.13
CA ILE A 256 48.24 -0.54 44.55
C ILE A 256 47.40 -1.22 45.64
N PRO A 257 46.59 -0.47 46.40
CA PRO A 257 45.74 -1.05 47.45
C PRO A 257 44.69 -2.05 46.94
N PHE A 258 44.18 -1.87 45.72
CA PHE A 258 43.18 -2.74 45.10
C PHE A 258 43.25 -2.71 43.56
N GLY A 259 42.68 -3.73 42.92
CA GLY A 259 42.65 -3.88 41.48
C GLY A 259 43.94 -4.47 40.90
N HIS A 260 44.10 -4.35 39.59
CA HIS A 260 45.25 -4.86 38.86
C HIS A 260 45.91 -3.74 38.06
N TYR A 261 47.23 -3.82 37.91
CA TYR A 261 48.01 -2.85 37.12
C TYR A 261 48.77 -3.59 36.02
N THR A 262 48.04 -4.05 35.02
CA THR A 262 48.52 -4.93 33.93
C THR A 262 48.94 -4.12 32.70
N TYR A 263 48.31 -2.97 32.48
CA TYR A 263 48.64 -2.02 31.41
C TYR A 263 49.57 -0.93 31.96
N ILE A 264 50.79 -1.33 32.30
CA ILE A 264 51.76 -0.48 32.99
C ILE A 264 52.28 0.63 32.08
N ASP A 265 52.21 1.88 32.56
CA ASP A 265 52.84 3.07 31.97
C ASP A 265 53.31 4.01 33.10
N GLN A 266 54.17 3.48 33.96
CA GLN A 266 54.45 4.04 35.29
C GLN A 266 54.90 5.52 35.27
N ASP A 267 55.72 5.91 34.30
CA ASP A 267 56.23 7.28 34.20
C ASP A 267 55.10 8.28 33.87
N ASN A 268 54.26 7.95 32.88
CA ASN A 268 53.14 8.81 32.49
C ASN A 268 51.99 8.76 33.51
N ASP A 269 51.68 7.57 34.04
CA ASP A 269 50.63 7.39 35.03
C ASP A 269 50.95 8.18 36.30
N SER A 270 52.22 8.24 36.72
CA SER A 270 52.65 9.09 37.84
C SER A 270 52.40 10.59 37.57
N ILE A 271 52.65 11.06 36.34
CA ILE A 271 52.36 12.45 35.96
C ILE A 271 50.85 12.71 35.99
N HIS A 272 50.03 11.80 35.46
CA HIS A 272 48.58 11.92 35.47
C HIS A 272 47.99 11.93 36.88
N ILE A 273 48.47 11.04 37.76
CA ILE A 273 48.09 11.01 39.17
C ILE A 273 48.40 12.36 39.84
N GLN A 274 49.61 12.91 39.64
CA GLN A 274 49.98 14.21 40.22
C GLN A 274 49.14 15.37 39.66
N ASN A 275 48.77 15.33 38.38
CA ASN A 275 47.91 16.34 37.77
C ASN A 275 46.49 16.30 38.36
N VAL A 276 45.93 15.11 38.53
CA VAL A 276 44.60 14.90 39.11
C VAL A 276 44.55 15.36 40.57
N LEU A 277 45.60 15.10 41.35
CA LEU A 277 45.70 15.56 42.74
C LEU A 277 45.79 17.08 42.85
N LYS A 278 46.44 17.75 41.88
CA LYS A 278 46.53 19.22 41.85
C LYS A 278 45.24 19.88 41.36
N SER A 279 44.59 19.29 40.35
CA SER A 279 43.40 19.88 39.72
C SER A 279 42.10 19.53 40.44
N GLY A 280 42.06 18.40 41.15
CA GLY A 280 40.84 17.81 41.68
C GLY A 280 39.88 17.28 40.62
N GLN A 281 40.28 17.30 39.34
CA GLN A 281 39.45 16.88 38.20
C GLN A 281 40.01 15.60 37.57
N SER A 282 39.11 14.76 37.04
CA SER A 282 39.51 13.55 36.33
C SER A 282 40.31 13.87 35.08
N VAL A 283 41.38 13.10 34.83
CA VAL A 283 42.21 13.23 33.62
C VAL A 283 42.09 11.95 32.82
N THR A 284 41.88 12.08 31.52
CA THR A 284 41.87 10.93 30.60
C THR A 284 43.06 10.98 29.66
N ALA A 285 43.84 9.90 29.64
CA ALA A 285 45.01 9.71 28.79
C ALA A 285 44.76 8.59 27.78
N LYS A 286 45.40 8.70 26.61
CA LYS A 286 45.36 7.65 25.58
C LYS A 286 46.78 7.18 25.31
N SER A 287 47.00 5.88 25.42
CA SER A 287 48.30 5.26 25.18
C SER A 287 48.14 3.97 24.38
N THR A 288 49.23 3.50 23.79
CA THR A 288 49.25 2.18 23.14
C THR A 288 50.10 1.26 24.00
N LEU A 289 49.45 0.32 24.68
CA LEU A 289 50.07 -0.56 25.66
C LEU A 289 49.74 -2.01 25.29
N LYS A 290 50.74 -2.89 25.33
CA LYS A 290 50.59 -4.32 24.96
C LYS A 290 49.91 -4.53 23.59
N GLY A 291 50.21 -3.67 22.61
CA GLY A 291 49.63 -3.74 21.27
C GLY A 291 48.16 -3.32 21.16
N LYS A 292 47.51 -2.90 22.25
CA LYS A 292 46.15 -2.35 22.27
C LYS A 292 46.18 -0.83 22.48
N ARG A 293 45.20 -0.13 21.91
CA ARG A 293 44.96 1.28 22.22
C ARG A 293 44.12 1.36 23.48
N VAL A 294 44.71 1.83 24.56
CA VAL A 294 44.08 1.90 25.88
C VAL A 294 43.78 3.36 26.20
N MET A 295 42.59 3.58 26.76
CA MET A 295 42.19 4.88 27.29
C MET A 295 42.06 4.76 28.81
N LYS A 296 42.88 5.51 29.55
CA LYS A 296 42.94 5.49 31.01
C LYS A 296 42.33 6.75 31.59
N THR A 297 41.37 6.63 32.48
CA THR A 297 40.80 7.77 33.20
C THR A 297 41.15 7.70 34.68
N PHE A 298 41.84 8.73 35.17
CA PHE A 298 42.32 8.88 36.54
C PHE A 298 41.40 9.80 37.32
N ILE A 299 40.93 9.37 38.50
CA ILE A 299 39.90 10.06 39.28
C ILE A 299 40.36 10.12 40.74
N PRO A 300 40.41 11.31 41.36
CA PRO A 300 40.75 11.43 42.76
C PRO A 300 39.52 11.09 43.61
N ILE A 301 39.71 10.24 44.61
CA ILE A 301 38.71 9.99 45.65
C ILE A 301 39.34 10.25 47.02
N THR A 302 38.59 10.89 47.91
CA THR A 302 39.06 11.19 49.27
C THR A 302 38.07 10.61 50.25
N ILE A 303 38.55 9.69 51.09
CA ILE A 303 37.75 9.03 52.14
C ILE A 303 38.38 9.43 53.49
N ASP A 304 39.44 8.73 53.87
CA ASP A 304 40.33 9.02 55.00
C ASP A 304 41.69 9.58 54.52
N LYS A 305 42.19 9.00 53.43
CA LYS A 305 43.29 9.49 52.59
C LYS A 305 42.83 9.58 51.14
N THR A 306 43.60 10.29 50.32
CA THR A 306 43.29 10.45 48.90
C THR A 306 43.86 9.28 48.11
N TYR A 307 42.99 8.55 47.43
CA TYR A 307 43.35 7.55 46.43
C TYR A 307 43.09 8.09 45.02
N VAL A 308 43.75 7.51 44.02
CA VAL A 308 43.43 7.77 42.61
C VAL A 308 42.96 6.47 41.97
N ILE A 309 41.70 6.42 41.54
CA ILE A 309 41.16 5.31 40.76
C ILE A 309 41.52 5.53 39.30
N CYS A 310 42.12 4.53 38.66
CA CYS A 310 42.31 4.48 37.23
C CYS A 310 41.40 3.42 36.63
N ILE A 311 40.60 3.81 35.63
CA ILE A 311 39.79 2.89 34.84
C ILE A 311 40.37 2.85 33.43
N SER A 312 40.77 1.66 32.99
CA SER A 312 41.35 1.43 31.67
C SER A 312 40.32 0.81 30.74
N PHE A 313 40.08 1.43 29.59
CA PHE A 313 39.16 0.97 28.55
C PHE A 313 39.88 0.58 27.28
N ASP A 314 39.31 -0.35 26.51
CA ASP A 314 39.72 -0.57 25.12
C ASP A 314 39.16 0.55 24.24
N HIS A 315 40.05 1.41 23.74
CA HIS A 315 39.68 2.55 22.91
C HIS A 315 38.96 2.12 21.61
N ASN A 316 39.25 0.92 21.09
CA ASN A 316 38.59 0.43 19.89
C ASN A 316 37.17 -0.07 20.19
N SER A 317 36.92 -0.67 21.35
CA SER A 317 35.58 -1.13 21.74
C SER A 317 34.61 0.05 21.84
N ILE A 318 35.07 1.20 22.37
CA ILE A 318 34.25 2.42 22.46
C ILE A 318 33.95 3.03 21.08
N LEU A 319 34.90 3.02 20.14
CA LEU A 319 34.73 3.67 18.82
C LEU A 319 34.17 2.78 17.72
N SER A 320 34.24 1.45 17.87
CA SER A 320 33.77 0.53 16.84
C SER A 320 32.27 0.64 16.53
N PRO A 321 31.36 0.87 17.51
CA PRO A 321 29.93 1.07 17.23
C PRO A 321 29.71 2.35 16.42
N LEU A 322 30.37 3.45 16.82
CA LEU A 322 30.30 4.74 16.12
C LEU A 322 30.77 4.61 14.66
N LYS A 323 31.89 3.92 14.41
CA LYS A 323 32.40 3.67 13.06
C LYS A 323 31.44 2.83 12.21
N ARG A 324 30.86 1.78 12.79
CA ARG A 324 29.90 0.91 12.10
C ARG A 324 28.65 1.68 11.71
N GLN A 325 28.13 2.52 12.61
CA GLN A 325 26.97 3.36 12.35
C GLN A 325 27.25 4.43 11.28
N LEU A 326 28.42 5.08 11.35
CA LEU A 326 28.86 6.04 10.33
C LEU A 326 28.97 5.40 8.94
N LEU A 327 29.51 4.17 8.86
CA LEU A 327 29.62 3.44 7.60
C LEU A 327 28.22 3.11 7.03
N MET A 328 27.31 2.63 7.86
CA MET A 328 25.93 2.34 7.44
C MET A 328 25.21 3.60 6.94
N GLN A 329 25.31 4.72 7.66
CA GLN A 329 24.73 5.99 7.22
C GLN A 329 25.37 6.53 5.95
N SER A 330 26.69 6.34 5.77
CA SER A 330 27.39 6.72 4.55
C SER A 330 26.89 5.91 3.34
N LEU A 331 26.66 4.61 3.52
CA LEU A 331 26.09 3.75 2.48
C LEU A 331 24.65 4.15 2.13
N ILE A 332 23.81 4.45 3.13
CA ILE A 332 22.44 4.94 2.92
C ILE A 332 22.47 6.28 2.16
N SER A 333 23.33 7.20 2.57
CA SER A 333 23.49 8.51 1.92
C SER A 333 23.93 8.36 0.46
N LEU A 334 24.89 7.47 0.19
CA LEU A 334 25.34 7.17 -1.18
C LEU A 334 24.20 6.58 -2.03
N GLY A 335 23.43 5.65 -1.47
CA GLY A 335 22.25 5.09 -2.13
C GLY A 335 21.20 6.15 -2.44
N LEU A 336 20.93 7.06 -1.50
CA LEU A 336 19.98 8.15 -1.69
C LEU A 336 20.43 9.14 -2.77
N VAL A 337 21.73 9.47 -2.85
CA VAL A 337 22.28 10.29 -3.94
C VAL A 337 22.08 9.59 -5.28
N LEU A 338 22.35 8.29 -5.39
CA LEU A 338 22.15 7.54 -6.63
C LEU A 338 20.67 7.51 -7.06
N VAL A 339 19.77 7.22 -6.12
CA VAL A 339 18.32 7.24 -6.38
C VAL A 339 17.86 8.63 -6.82
N THR A 340 18.34 9.68 -6.15
CA THR A 340 18.00 11.07 -6.51
C THR A 340 18.55 11.44 -7.88
N MET A 341 19.75 10.99 -8.23
CA MET A 341 20.34 11.20 -9.55
C MET A 341 19.52 10.51 -10.64
N ILE A 342 19.12 9.25 -10.44
CA ILE A 342 18.28 8.52 -11.39
C ILE A 342 16.90 9.19 -11.51
N ALA A 343 16.23 9.47 -10.39
CA ALA A 343 14.91 10.10 -10.38
C ALA A 343 14.93 11.49 -11.05
N SER A 344 15.91 12.33 -10.72
CA SER A 344 16.06 13.66 -11.33
C SER A 344 16.35 13.59 -12.83
N TYR A 345 17.10 12.57 -13.30
CA TYR A 345 17.31 12.35 -14.73
C TYR A 345 16.00 12.01 -15.46
N PHE A 346 15.18 11.13 -14.88
CA PHE A 346 13.87 10.78 -15.44
C PHE A 346 12.89 11.97 -15.42
N ILE A 347 12.81 12.72 -14.32
CA ILE A 347 11.96 13.91 -14.18
C ILE A 347 12.37 15.00 -15.19
N ALA A 348 13.67 15.31 -15.28
CA ALA A 348 14.18 16.24 -16.29
C ALA A 348 13.87 15.73 -17.73
N GLY A 349 13.92 14.41 -17.91
CA GLY A 349 13.53 13.73 -19.13
C GLY A 349 12.07 13.97 -19.51
N PHE A 350 11.15 13.84 -18.56
CA PHE A 350 9.72 14.08 -18.72
C PHE A 350 9.43 15.56 -19.04
N MET A 351 10.02 16.48 -18.27
CA MET A 351 9.85 17.93 -18.46
C MET A 351 10.32 18.41 -19.84
N ILE A 352 11.52 17.98 -20.27
CA ILE A 352 12.09 18.41 -21.57
C ILE A 352 11.29 17.86 -22.76
N ARG A 353 10.61 16.72 -22.62
CA ARG A 353 9.72 16.22 -23.69
C ARG A 353 8.57 17.19 -23.95
N GLY A 354 7.93 17.71 -22.91
CA GLY A 354 6.86 18.72 -23.05
C GLY A 354 7.37 20.00 -23.70
N LEU A 355 8.56 20.48 -23.29
CA LEU A 355 9.17 21.66 -23.91
C LEU A 355 9.49 21.47 -25.40
N ASN A 356 10.03 20.31 -25.79
CA ASN A 356 10.35 20.03 -27.19
C ASN A 356 9.08 19.95 -28.06
N GLN A 357 7.97 19.42 -27.54
CA GLN A 357 6.69 19.42 -28.25
C GLN A 357 6.16 20.84 -28.49
N ILE A 358 6.25 21.70 -27.46
CA ILE A 358 5.89 23.12 -27.59
C ILE A 358 6.77 23.81 -28.64
N LEU A 359 8.09 23.59 -28.59
CA LEU A 359 9.04 24.21 -29.52
C LEU A 359 8.81 23.75 -30.96
N HIS A 360 8.50 22.47 -31.18
CA HIS A 360 8.14 21.96 -32.51
C HIS A 360 6.88 22.65 -33.05
N LYS A 361 5.84 22.82 -32.23
CA LYS A 361 4.60 23.49 -32.65
C LYS A 361 4.82 24.97 -32.97
N VAL A 362 5.61 25.68 -32.17
CA VAL A 362 5.95 27.08 -32.46
C VAL A 362 6.64 27.22 -33.82
N ASN A 363 7.58 26.32 -34.14
CA ASN A 363 8.21 26.28 -35.46
C ASN A 363 7.18 25.95 -36.56
N ALA A 364 6.28 24.99 -36.34
CA ALA A 364 5.22 24.66 -37.30
C ALA A 364 4.27 25.85 -37.57
N ILE A 365 3.92 26.64 -36.56
CA ILE A 365 3.13 27.89 -36.73
C ILE A 365 3.93 28.91 -37.56
N ALA A 366 5.23 29.06 -37.31
CA ALA A 366 6.08 29.98 -38.07
C ALA A 366 6.17 29.60 -39.55
N ASP A 367 6.14 28.32 -39.87
CA ASP A 367 6.12 27.79 -41.24
C ASP A 367 4.71 27.79 -41.89
N GLY A 368 3.71 28.36 -41.22
CA GLY A 368 2.34 28.50 -41.74
C GLY A 368 1.43 27.28 -41.51
N ASN A 369 1.86 26.30 -40.71
CA ASN A 369 1.08 25.12 -40.35
C ASN A 369 0.37 25.30 -39.00
N PHE A 370 -0.84 25.85 -39.04
CA PHE A 370 -1.61 26.20 -37.85
C PHE A 370 -2.37 25.01 -37.22
N GLY A 371 -2.54 23.89 -37.91
CA GLY A 371 -3.47 22.81 -37.53
C GLY A 371 -3.00 21.78 -36.50
N GLU A 372 -1.70 21.69 -36.19
CA GLU A 372 -1.23 20.74 -35.16
C GLU A 372 -1.70 21.15 -33.75
N VAL A 373 -2.20 20.22 -32.93
CA VAL A 373 -2.58 20.51 -31.53
C VAL A 373 -1.55 19.90 -30.59
N ILE A 374 -1.11 20.65 -29.57
CA ILE A 374 -0.21 20.13 -28.55
C ILE A 374 -1.02 19.30 -27.54
N THR A 375 -0.86 17.98 -27.55
CA THR A 375 -1.49 17.11 -26.53
C THR A 375 -0.68 17.04 -25.23
N ILE A 376 -0.40 18.19 -24.61
CA ILE A 376 0.19 18.22 -23.26
C ILE A 376 -0.95 18.34 -22.24
N ARG A 377 -1.24 17.25 -21.53
CA ARG A 377 -2.29 17.18 -20.50
C ARG A 377 -1.80 17.54 -19.09
N SER A 378 -0.66 18.22 -18.95
CA SER A 378 -0.21 18.66 -17.63
C SER A 378 -1.04 19.85 -17.15
N LYS A 379 -1.25 19.95 -15.82
CA LYS A 379 -1.94 21.09 -15.17
C LYS A 379 -0.97 22.14 -14.64
N ASP A 380 0.27 22.11 -15.12
CA ASP A 380 1.35 23.00 -14.72
C ASP A 380 1.51 24.18 -15.71
N GLU A 381 2.56 24.98 -15.52
CA GLU A 381 2.87 26.12 -16.37
C GLU A 381 3.12 25.71 -17.83
N LEU A 382 3.63 24.49 -18.08
CA LEU A 382 3.83 23.97 -19.43
C LEU A 382 2.50 23.63 -20.10
N GLY A 383 1.53 23.09 -19.35
CA GLY A 383 0.17 22.85 -19.83
C GLY A 383 -0.58 24.14 -20.14
N LEU A 384 -0.43 25.17 -19.29
CA LEU A 384 -0.98 26.50 -19.56
C LEU A 384 -0.35 27.12 -20.81
N LEU A 385 0.98 27.02 -20.96
CA LEU A 385 1.69 27.53 -22.13
C LEU A 385 1.26 26.81 -23.42
N ALA A 386 1.13 25.48 -23.38
CA ALA A 386 0.62 24.69 -24.50
C ALA A 386 -0.79 25.13 -24.89
N SER A 387 -1.70 25.27 -23.92
CA SER A 387 -3.07 25.75 -24.16
C SER A 387 -3.12 27.16 -24.77
N ARG A 388 -2.25 28.08 -24.32
CA ARG A 388 -2.15 29.43 -24.89
C ARG A 388 -1.65 29.40 -26.33
N ILE A 389 -0.68 28.54 -26.65
CA ILE A 389 -0.15 28.35 -28.01
C ILE A 389 -1.19 27.69 -28.91
N ASP A 390 -1.96 26.71 -28.41
CA ASP A 390 -3.07 26.10 -29.15
C ASP A 390 -4.15 27.14 -29.47
N THR A 391 -4.50 28.00 -28.50
CA THR A 391 -5.46 29.10 -28.71
C THR A 391 -4.96 30.07 -29.78
N MET A 392 -3.67 30.43 -29.74
CA MET A 392 -3.05 31.30 -30.75
C MET A 392 -3.06 30.64 -32.15
N GLY A 393 -2.70 29.36 -32.25
CA GLY A 393 -2.76 28.60 -33.50
C GLY A 393 -4.18 28.54 -34.07
N SER A 394 -5.18 28.30 -33.23
CA SER A 394 -6.59 28.26 -33.63
C SER A 394 -7.09 29.62 -34.10
N ASN A 395 -6.72 30.72 -33.44
CA ASN A 395 -7.11 32.07 -33.87
C ASN A 395 -6.47 32.44 -35.21
N LEU A 396 -5.17 32.14 -35.38
CA LEU A 396 -4.47 32.40 -36.65
C LEU A 396 -5.05 31.57 -37.80
N TYR A 397 -5.39 30.31 -37.54
CA TYR A 397 -6.14 29.47 -38.47
C TYR A 397 -7.50 30.07 -38.82
N SER A 398 -8.28 30.51 -37.82
CA SER A 398 -9.60 31.11 -38.04
C SER A 398 -9.53 32.40 -38.86
N TYR A 399 -8.56 33.29 -38.61
CA TYR A 399 -8.42 34.53 -39.39
C TYR A 399 -7.98 34.29 -40.83
N THR A 400 -7.05 33.36 -41.05
CA THR A 400 -6.61 33.00 -42.41
C THR A 400 -7.68 32.25 -43.18
N THR A 401 -8.49 31.43 -42.50
CA THR A 401 -9.67 30.77 -43.06
C THR A 401 -10.76 31.77 -43.40
N GLN A 402 -11.14 32.71 -42.52
CA GLN A 402 -12.15 33.74 -42.82
C GLN A 402 -11.81 34.61 -44.03
N LEU A 403 -10.52 34.97 -44.20
CA LEU A 403 -10.06 35.73 -45.36
C LEU A 403 -10.13 34.92 -46.66
N LYS A 404 -9.87 33.61 -46.59
CA LYS A 404 -10.11 32.70 -47.72
C LYS A 404 -11.60 32.52 -47.97
N ASP A 405 -12.38 32.26 -46.94
CA ASP A 405 -13.82 32.00 -46.99
C ASP A 405 -14.58 33.17 -47.60
N ALA A 406 -14.24 34.43 -47.31
CA ALA A 406 -14.93 35.58 -47.93
C ALA A 406 -14.61 35.74 -49.43
N ALA A 407 -13.38 35.46 -49.86
CA ALA A 407 -12.98 35.48 -51.26
C ALA A 407 -13.54 34.27 -52.02
N GLU A 408 -13.56 33.11 -51.35
CA GLU A 408 -14.23 31.90 -51.79
C GLU A 408 -15.74 32.12 -51.81
N GLU A 409 -16.35 32.86 -50.89
CA GLU A 409 -17.80 33.08 -50.77
C GLU A 409 -18.33 33.92 -51.93
N LEU A 410 -17.61 34.92 -52.41
CA LEU A 410 -18.04 35.69 -53.57
C LEU A 410 -17.94 34.87 -54.86
N ARG A 411 -16.82 34.15 -55.03
CA ARG A 411 -16.61 33.23 -56.15
C ARG A 411 -17.57 32.05 -56.10
N SER A 412 -17.78 31.52 -54.90
CA SER A 412 -18.72 30.48 -54.53
C SER A 412 -20.11 30.98 -54.79
N THR A 413 -20.55 32.18 -54.40
CA THR A 413 -21.93 32.65 -54.65
C THR A 413 -22.24 32.70 -56.14
N LYS A 414 -21.31 33.19 -56.99
CA LYS A 414 -21.50 33.16 -58.44
C LYS A 414 -21.47 31.73 -59.00
N GLN A 415 -20.45 30.95 -58.64
CA GLN A 415 -20.37 29.53 -58.99
C GLN A 415 -21.54 28.74 -58.43
N TYR A 416 -22.13 29.15 -57.31
CA TYR A 416 -23.22 28.54 -56.56
C TYR A 416 -24.51 28.85 -57.25
N LEU A 417 -24.74 30.06 -57.78
CA LEU A 417 -25.92 30.35 -58.61
C LEU A 417 -25.86 29.62 -59.96
N GLU A 418 -24.72 29.67 -60.66
CA GLU A 418 -24.52 28.91 -61.92
C GLU A 418 -24.56 27.40 -61.68
N SER A 419 -23.98 26.93 -60.58
CA SER A 419 -24.04 25.54 -60.13
C SER A 419 -25.47 25.17 -59.73
N PHE A 420 -26.19 25.99 -58.97
CA PHE A 420 -27.55 25.73 -58.51
C PHE A 420 -28.49 25.53 -59.70
N VAL A 421 -28.39 26.39 -60.71
CA VAL A 421 -29.16 26.24 -61.95
C VAL A 421 -28.72 25.01 -62.76
N ASN A 422 -27.42 24.68 -62.81
CA ASN A 422 -26.92 23.54 -63.59
C ASN A 422 -26.94 22.18 -62.87
N HIS A 423 -27.09 22.17 -61.55
CA HIS A 423 -27.15 20.96 -60.71
C HIS A 423 -28.57 20.61 -60.30
N THR A 424 -29.56 21.49 -60.52
CA THR A 424 -30.95 21.02 -60.44
C THR A 424 -31.14 19.85 -61.41
N SER A 425 -31.86 18.82 -60.97
CA SER A 425 -32.24 17.67 -61.80
C SER A 425 -33.29 18.03 -62.84
N ASP A 426 -33.96 19.16 -62.60
CA ASP A 426 -35.02 19.64 -63.44
C ASP A 426 -34.38 20.38 -64.61
N ALA A 427 -34.79 20.03 -65.82
CA ALA A 427 -34.37 20.70 -67.03
C ALA A 427 -34.95 22.12 -67.01
N ILE A 428 -34.08 23.13 -67.04
CA ILE A 428 -34.46 24.54 -67.11
C ILE A 428 -34.04 25.06 -68.46
N HIS A 429 -34.97 25.70 -69.16
CA HIS A 429 -34.63 26.54 -70.29
C HIS A 429 -35.38 27.86 -70.21
N VAL A 430 -34.76 28.89 -70.78
CA VAL A 430 -35.32 30.22 -70.92
C VAL A 430 -35.45 30.50 -72.41
N ALA A 431 -36.62 30.96 -72.84
CA ALA A 431 -36.90 31.33 -74.22
C ALA A 431 -37.27 32.82 -74.31
N ASP A 432 -37.05 33.40 -75.49
CA ASP A 432 -37.56 34.73 -75.83
C ASP A 432 -39.07 34.70 -76.08
N LEU A 433 -39.67 35.87 -76.28
CA LEU A 433 -41.11 36.00 -76.53
C LEU A 433 -41.59 35.36 -77.84
N THR A 434 -40.66 34.97 -78.71
CA THR A 434 -40.95 34.27 -79.98
C THR A 434 -40.71 32.76 -79.88
N GLY A 435 -40.35 32.25 -78.70
CA GLY A 435 -40.14 30.83 -78.43
C GLY A 435 -38.72 30.33 -78.70
N ASN A 436 -37.76 31.20 -79.05
CA ASN A 436 -36.38 30.78 -79.27
C ASN A 436 -35.65 30.65 -77.94
N VAL A 437 -34.92 29.56 -77.74
CA VAL A 437 -34.18 29.34 -76.49
C VAL A 437 -33.00 30.32 -76.38
N ILE A 438 -32.95 31.07 -75.28
CA ILE A 438 -31.89 32.02 -74.90
C ILE A 438 -30.86 31.35 -73.98
N GLN A 439 -31.30 30.42 -73.13
CA GLN A 439 -30.44 29.75 -72.17
C GLN A 439 -31.00 28.38 -71.81
N VAL A 440 -30.11 27.41 -71.58
CA VAL A 440 -30.46 26.12 -71.00
C VAL A 440 -29.54 25.81 -69.84
N ASN A 441 -29.99 24.95 -68.93
CA ASN A 441 -29.11 24.37 -67.93
C ASN A 441 -28.61 22.98 -68.38
N ARG A 442 -27.61 22.46 -67.67
CA ARG A 442 -27.03 21.14 -67.96
C ARG A 442 -28.05 19.99 -67.87
N ALA A 443 -29.07 20.11 -67.01
CA ALA A 443 -30.09 19.07 -66.87
C ALA A 443 -31.02 19.00 -68.09
N PHE A 444 -31.28 20.13 -68.74
CA PHE A 444 -31.96 20.17 -70.02
C PHE A 444 -31.22 19.33 -71.07
N GLU A 445 -29.90 19.52 -71.17
CA GLU A 445 -29.10 18.77 -72.14
C GLU A 445 -29.10 17.26 -71.87
N LYS A 446 -29.09 16.86 -70.59
CA LYS A 446 -29.10 15.44 -70.21
C LYS A 446 -30.48 14.81 -70.38
N MET A 447 -31.54 15.53 -70.01
CA MET A 447 -32.91 15.04 -70.01
C MET A 447 -33.46 14.93 -71.44
N TYR A 448 -33.29 16.00 -72.23
CA TYR A 448 -33.81 16.05 -73.60
C TYR A 448 -32.76 15.61 -74.64
N GLY A 449 -31.48 15.60 -74.32
CA GLY A 449 -30.42 15.12 -75.21
C GLY A 449 -29.88 16.15 -76.22
N TRP A 450 -30.45 17.36 -76.28
CA TRP A 450 -29.92 18.47 -77.07
C TRP A 450 -28.81 19.22 -76.34
N SER A 451 -27.72 19.56 -77.01
CA SER A 451 -26.72 20.45 -76.41
C SER A 451 -27.20 21.90 -76.39
N GLU A 452 -26.64 22.73 -75.51
CA GLU A 452 -26.93 24.17 -75.45
C GLU A 452 -26.73 24.83 -76.82
N GLN A 453 -25.61 24.53 -77.49
CA GLN A 453 -25.32 25.08 -78.83
C GLN A 453 -26.36 24.69 -79.89
N GLU A 454 -26.98 23.52 -79.75
CA GLU A 454 -28.05 23.05 -80.63
C GLU A 454 -29.40 23.63 -80.25
N ALA A 455 -29.67 23.91 -78.98
CA ALA A 455 -30.95 24.43 -78.53
C ALA A 455 -31.07 25.95 -78.74
N LEU A 456 -29.97 26.69 -78.60
CA LEU A 456 -29.96 28.16 -78.64
C LEU A 456 -30.43 28.73 -79.98
N GLY A 457 -31.29 29.74 -79.91
CA GLY A 457 -31.72 30.53 -81.06
C GLY A 457 -32.81 29.90 -81.94
N GLN A 458 -33.36 28.75 -81.55
CA GLN A 458 -34.47 28.08 -82.25
C GLN A 458 -35.52 27.52 -81.27
N PRO A 459 -36.78 27.30 -81.70
CA PRO A 459 -37.81 26.66 -80.88
C PRO A 459 -37.57 25.14 -80.73
N LEU A 460 -38.08 24.55 -79.65
CA LEU A 460 -37.93 23.13 -79.35
C LEU A 460 -39.07 22.29 -79.95
N ASP A 461 -38.73 21.28 -80.77
CA ASP A 461 -39.68 20.36 -81.39
C ASP A 461 -39.70 19.01 -80.63
N ASN A 462 -40.21 18.99 -79.39
CA ASN A 462 -40.29 17.80 -78.52
C ASN A 462 -41.69 17.44 -78.04
N VAL A 463 -42.72 18.07 -78.58
CA VAL A 463 -44.10 17.85 -78.14
C VAL A 463 -44.74 16.79 -79.04
N PRO A 464 -45.22 15.65 -78.49
CA PRO A 464 -45.92 14.67 -79.30
C PRO A 464 -47.22 15.23 -79.88
N GLU A 465 -47.64 14.71 -81.03
CA GLU A 465 -48.76 15.26 -81.82
C GLU A 465 -50.07 15.34 -81.00
N GLU A 466 -50.30 14.37 -80.10
CA GLU A 466 -51.44 14.31 -79.17
C GLU A 466 -51.46 15.46 -78.13
N TYR A 467 -50.31 16.08 -77.86
CA TYR A 467 -50.14 17.11 -76.82
C TYR A 467 -49.90 18.53 -77.39
N LEU A 468 -49.85 18.71 -78.72
CA LEU A 468 -49.59 20.00 -79.39
C LEU A 468 -50.67 21.06 -79.10
N SER A 469 -51.95 20.68 -79.13
CA SER A 469 -53.07 21.60 -78.88
C SER A 469 -53.04 22.19 -77.48
N ILE A 470 -52.72 21.35 -76.49
CA ILE A 470 -52.57 21.77 -75.09
C ILE A 470 -51.31 22.62 -74.92
N HIS A 471 -50.21 22.27 -75.58
CA HIS A 471 -48.96 23.05 -75.50
C HIS A 471 -49.15 24.52 -75.93
N HIS A 472 -49.81 24.77 -77.06
CA HIS A 472 -50.12 26.15 -77.49
C HIS A 472 -51.01 26.91 -76.51
N GLN A 473 -51.93 26.21 -75.83
CA GLN A 473 -52.75 26.82 -74.79
C GLN A 473 -51.93 27.22 -73.55
N LEU A 474 -50.95 26.40 -73.17
CA LEU A 474 -50.03 26.71 -72.07
C LEU A 474 -49.14 27.91 -72.42
N GLU A 475 -48.63 28.00 -73.65
CA GLU A 475 -47.84 29.14 -74.13
C GLU A 475 -48.63 30.45 -74.11
N ALA A 476 -49.85 30.46 -74.66
CA ALA A 476 -50.71 31.65 -74.66
C ALA A 476 -51.01 32.15 -73.23
N THR A 477 -51.27 31.23 -72.30
CA THR A 477 -51.52 31.55 -70.89
C THR A 477 -50.34 32.28 -70.24
N VAL A 478 -49.10 31.90 -70.58
CA VAL A 478 -47.88 32.52 -70.00
C VAL A 478 -47.57 33.86 -70.65
N LEU A 479 -47.83 34.00 -71.96
CA LEU A 479 -47.63 35.27 -72.70
C LEU A 479 -48.61 36.38 -72.27
N GLU A 480 -49.81 36.02 -71.79
CA GLU A 480 -50.76 36.95 -71.18
C GLU A 480 -50.40 37.33 -69.72
N GLY A 481 -49.27 36.81 -69.21
CA GLY A 481 -48.75 37.10 -67.87
C GLY A 481 -49.16 36.10 -66.79
N GLY A 482 -49.75 34.95 -67.17
CA GLY A 482 -50.04 33.83 -66.29
C GLY A 482 -48.84 32.91 -66.04
N SER A 483 -49.07 31.82 -65.29
CA SER A 483 -48.07 30.76 -65.06
C SER A 483 -48.74 29.40 -65.00
N VAL A 484 -48.00 28.36 -65.37
CA VAL A 484 -48.42 26.96 -65.34
C VAL A 484 -47.53 26.23 -64.34
N THR A 485 -48.10 25.47 -63.42
CA THR A 485 -47.33 24.77 -62.37
C THR A 485 -47.67 23.30 -62.33
N ASP A 486 -46.63 22.47 -62.18
CA ASP A 486 -46.71 21.03 -61.95
C ASP A 486 -47.60 20.26 -62.95
N TYR A 487 -47.60 20.70 -64.21
CA TYR A 487 -48.38 20.05 -65.25
C TYR A 487 -47.67 18.77 -65.70
N GLU A 488 -48.26 17.61 -65.39
CA GLU A 488 -47.72 16.33 -65.83
C GLU A 488 -47.96 16.13 -67.33
N THR A 489 -46.89 15.87 -68.08
CA THR A 489 -46.92 15.68 -69.53
C THR A 489 -45.84 14.73 -69.98
N VAL A 490 -45.95 14.27 -71.23
CA VAL A 490 -44.91 13.51 -71.89
C VAL A 490 -44.23 14.37 -72.95
N ARG A 491 -42.92 14.20 -73.11
CA ARG A 491 -42.11 14.85 -74.16
C ARG A 491 -41.18 13.86 -74.82
N PHE A 492 -40.83 14.16 -76.06
CA PHE A 492 -39.76 13.47 -76.77
C PHE A 492 -38.39 13.99 -76.36
N THR A 493 -37.46 13.07 -76.20
CA THR A 493 -36.04 13.40 -76.23
C THR A 493 -35.56 13.49 -77.68
N LYS A 494 -34.35 14.01 -77.90
CA LYS A 494 -33.65 14.04 -79.20
C LYS A 494 -33.54 12.67 -79.85
N SER A 495 -33.49 11.58 -79.07
CA SER A 495 -33.43 10.20 -79.58
C SER A 495 -34.80 9.63 -79.93
N GLY A 496 -35.89 10.35 -79.66
CA GLY A 496 -37.28 9.92 -79.86
C GLY A 496 -37.87 9.12 -78.70
N GLU A 497 -37.21 9.06 -77.54
CA GLU A 497 -37.72 8.38 -76.33
C GLU A 497 -38.75 9.26 -75.61
N LEU A 498 -39.78 8.63 -75.03
CA LEU A 498 -40.79 9.31 -74.21
C LEU A 498 -40.35 9.32 -72.74
N ILE A 499 -40.42 10.49 -72.11
CA ILE A 499 -40.11 10.67 -70.69
C ILE A 499 -41.28 11.33 -69.95
N ASP A 500 -41.57 10.84 -68.75
CA ASP A 500 -42.60 11.39 -67.85
C ASP A 500 -42.06 12.63 -67.15
N LEU A 501 -42.74 13.76 -67.36
CA LEU A 501 -42.32 15.05 -66.85
C LEU A 501 -43.44 15.73 -66.08
N SER A 502 -43.08 16.45 -65.04
CA SER A 502 -43.89 17.53 -64.48
C SER A 502 -43.28 18.86 -64.91
N ILE A 503 -44.02 19.70 -65.64
CA ILE A 503 -43.52 20.97 -66.18
C ILE A 503 -44.17 22.18 -65.49
N THR A 504 -43.35 23.20 -65.24
CA THR A 504 -43.74 24.51 -64.74
C THR A 504 -43.22 25.58 -65.70
N ILE A 505 -44.08 26.49 -66.15
CA ILE A 505 -43.76 27.53 -67.13
C ILE A 505 -44.18 28.90 -66.56
N SER A 506 -43.28 29.88 -66.60
CA SER A 506 -43.51 31.23 -66.05
C SER A 506 -42.83 32.33 -66.86
N SER A 507 -43.34 33.56 -66.74
CA SER A 507 -42.75 34.76 -67.35
C SER A 507 -41.65 35.37 -66.48
N ILE A 508 -40.51 35.76 -67.06
CA ILE A 508 -39.46 36.58 -66.42
C ILE A 508 -39.76 38.06 -66.72
N ARG A 509 -39.69 38.90 -65.70
CA ARG A 509 -39.92 40.36 -65.78
C ARG A 509 -38.66 41.14 -65.45
N ASP A 510 -38.51 42.31 -66.07
CA ASP A 510 -37.47 43.26 -65.73
C ASP A 510 -37.84 44.16 -64.52
N GLU A 511 -36.97 45.10 -64.15
CA GLU A 511 -37.20 46.05 -63.05
C GLU A 511 -38.39 46.99 -63.28
N LEU A 512 -38.90 47.09 -64.52
CA LEU A 512 -40.05 47.92 -64.91
C LEU A 512 -41.36 47.11 -64.95
N GLY A 513 -41.28 45.78 -64.79
CA GLY A 513 -42.44 44.87 -64.73
C GLY A 513 -42.86 44.28 -66.08
N GLU A 514 -42.14 44.60 -67.16
CA GLU A 514 -42.41 44.10 -68.51
C GLU A 514 -41.90 42.66 -68.68
N ILE A 515 -42.62 41.82 -69.44
CA ILE A 515 -42.20 40.44 -69.67
C ILE A 515 -41.07 40.43 -70.70
N VAL A 516 -39.89 39.93 -70.31
CA VAL A 516 -38.68 39.92 -71.15
C VAL A 516 -38.26 38.52 -71.61
N ALA A 517 -38.72 37.46 -70.95
CA ALA A 517 -38.45 36.07 -71.32
C ALA A 517 -39.45 35.10 -70.68
N ILE A 518 -39.43 33.84 -71.11
CA ILE A 518 -40.21 32.74 -70.53
C ILE A 518 -39.25 31.69 -69.95
N ALA A 519 -39.42 31.33 -68.69
CA ALA A 519 -38.70 30.23 -68.05
C ALA A 519 -39.58 28.98 -68.00
N SER A 520 -39.01 27.84 -68.37
CA SER A 520 -39.65 26.54 -68.27
C SER A 520 -38.76 25.58 -67.48
N ILE A 521 -39.36 24.91 -66.50
CA ILE A 521 -38.73 23.95 -65.60
C ILE A 521 -39.43 22.61 -65.80
N SER A 522 -38.71 21.58 -66.22
CA SER A 522 -39.23 20.23 -66.43
C SER A 522 -38.58 19.26 -65.46
N ARG A 523 -39.36 18.61 -64.60
CA ARG A 523 -38.90 17.58 -63.65
C ARG A 523 -39.20 16.20 -64.17
N ASN A 524 -38.18 15.34 -64.28
CA ASN A 524 -38.38 13.92 -64.55
C ASN A 524 -38.87 13.21 -63.28
N ILE A 525 -40.04 12.57 -63.36
CA ILE A 525 -40.70 11.93 -62.21
C ILE A 525 -40.61 10.40 -62.23
N THR A 526 -39.75 9.82 -63.09
CA THR A 526 -39.64 8.36 -63.25
C THR A 526 -39.04 7.65 -62.02
N SER A 527 -38.00 8.21 -61.37
CA SER A 527 -37.28 7.58 -60.23
C SER A 527 -37.98 7.76 -58.86
N ARG A 528 -38.71 8.88 -58.66
CA ARG A 528 -39.50 9.08 -57.44
C ARG A 528 -40.52 7.97 -57.25
N LYS A 529 -41.20 7.58 -58.33
CA LYS A 529 -42.10 6.43 -58.35
C LYS A 529 -41.42 5.10 -57.95
N GLN A 530 -40.08 5.01 -57.98
CA GLN A 530 -39.33 3.81 -57.59
C GLN A 530 -38.79 3.85 -56.14
N SER A 531 -38.52 5.04 -55.57
CA SER A 531 -37.87 5.19 -54.24
C SER A 531 -38.82 5.09 -53.04
N GLU A 532 -40.09 5.44 -53.21
CA GLU A 532 -41.13 5.26 -52.18
C GLU A 532 -41.23 3.79 -51.73
N GLU A 533 -40.87 2.83 -52.60
CA GLU A 533 -40.82 1.39 -52.30
C GLU A 533 -39.65 1.00 -51.36
N MET A 534 -38.55 1.77 -51.34
CA MET A 534 -37.36 1.45 -50.53
C MET A 534 -37.48 1.87 -49.06
N ILE A 535 -38.13 3.00 -48.77
CA ILE A 535 -38.29 3.54 -47.39
C ILE A 535 -39.02 2.54 -46.49
N ARG A 536 -40.03 1.86 -47.05
CA ARG A 536 -40.78 0.78 -46.39
C ARG A 536 -39.90 -0.38 -45.88
N ARG A 537 -38.67 -0.56 -46.38
CA ARG A 537 -37.73 -1.58 -45.89
C ARG A 537 -36.91 -1.15 -44.66
N SER A 538 -36.64 0.14 -44.48
CA SER A 538 -35.73 0.66 -43.45
C SER A 538 -36.35 0.67 -42.05
N GLU A 539 -37.64 0.99 -41.95
CA GLU A 539 -38.37 1.04 -40.66
C GLU A 539 -38.36 -0.29 -39.91
N LYS A 540 -38.30 -1.41 -40.65
CA LYS A 540 -38.20 -2.77 -40.07
C LYS A 540 -36.89 -3.05 -39.33
N LEU A 541 -35.81 -2.34 -39.62
CA LEU A 541 -34.48 -2.57 -39.02
C LEU A 541 -34.28 -1.82 -37.69
N SER A 542 -35.00 -0.72 -37.44
CA SER A 542 -34.86 0.10 -36.23
C SER A 542 -35.33 -0.63 -34.96
N VAL A 543 -36.45 -1.35 -35.06
CA VAL A 543 -37.02 -2.17 -33.97
C VAL A 543 -36.05 -3.27 -33.50
N VAL A 544 -35.18 -3.74 -34.40
CA VAL A 544 -34.16 -4.76 -34.11
C VAL A 544 -33.09 -4.26 -33.14
N GLY A 545 -32.72 -2.98 -33.23
CA GLY A 545 -31.70 -2.39 -32.37
C GLY A 545 -32.15 -2.27 -30.91
N GLN A 546 -33.41 -1.94 -30.66
CA GLN A 546 -33.95 -1.80 -29.30
C GLN A 546 -34.05 -3.15 -28.56
N ILE A 547 -34.47 -4.21 -29.26
CA ILE A 547 -34.61 -5.55 -28.66
C ILE A 547 -33.24 -6.15 -28.31
N ALA A 548 -32.23 -5.94 -29.15
CA ALA A 548 -30.87 -6.41 -28.89
C ALA A 548 -30.25 -5.82 -27.61
N ALA A 549 -30.56 -4.57 -27.28
CA ALA A 549 -30.07 -3.91 -26.07
C ALA A 549 -30.72 -4.48 -24.80
N GLY A 550 -32.02 -4.75 -24.81
CA GLY A 550 -32.73 -5.37 -23.68
C GLY A 550 -32.27 -6.80 -23.41
N VAL A 551 -32.09 -7.60 -24.45
CA VAL A 551 -31.56 -8.98 -24.37
C VAL A 551 -30.16 -9.00 -23.74
N ALA A 552 -29.28 -8.07 -24.11
CA ALA A 552 -27.94 -8.00 -23.53
C ALA A 552 -27.95 -7.72 -22.02
N HIS A 553 -28.92 -6.93 -21.54
CA HIS A 553 -29.11 -6.66 -20.12
C HIS A 553 -29.64 -7.89 -19.37
N GLU A 554 -30.63 -8.59 -19.93
CA GLU A 554 -31.21 -9.77 -19.28
C GLU A 554 -30.28 -10.97 -19.26
N VAL A 555 -29.37 -11.12 -20.24
CA VAL A 555 -28.33 -12.17 -20.20
C VAL A 555 -27.24 -11.85 -19.16
N ARG A 556 -26.96 -10.57 -18.89
CA ARG A 556 -25.89 -10.17 -17.95
C ARG A 556 -26.22 -10.52 -16.50
N ASN A 557 -27.49 -10.42 -16.10
CA ASN A 557 -27.94 -10.69 -14.75
C ASN A 557 -27.64 -12.14 -14.29
N PRO A 558 -28.12 -13.19 -14.98
CA PRO A 558 -27.83 -14.58 -14.62
C PRO A 558 -26.34 -14.90 -14.70
N LEU A 559 -25.61 -14.36 -15.69
CA LEU A 559 -24.14 -14.50 -15.76
C LEU A 559 -23.42 -13.94 -14.53
N THR A 560 -23.95 -12.86 -13.94
CA THR A 560 -23.38 -12.25 -12.73
C THR A 560 -23.63 -13.15 -11.51
N THR A 561 -24.85 -13.71 -11.40
CA THR A 561 -25.21 -14.69 -10.35
C THR A 561 -24.33 -15.94 -10.43
N LEU A 562 -24.17 -16.51 -11.63
CA LEU A 562 -23.28 -17.64 -11.89
C LEU A 562 -21.84 -17.36 -11.49
N ARG A 563 -21.33 -16.18 -11.85
CA ARG A 563 -19.97 -15.74 -11.46
C ARG A 563 -19.83 -15.63 -9.93
N GLY A 564 -20.85 -15.13 -9.23
CA GLY A 564 -20.87 -15.04 -7.78
C GLY A 564 -20.77 -16.41 -7.10
N PHE A 565 -21.51 -17.42 -7.58
CA PHE A 565 -21.42 -18.77 -7.04
C PHE A 565 -20.07 -19.46 -7.36
N VAL A 566 -19.49 -19.23 -8.54
CA VAL A 566 -18.13 -19.70 -8.85
C VAL A 566 -17.09 -19.08 -7.92
N GLN A 567 -17.20 -17.78 -7.61
CA GLN A 567 -16.32 -17.11 -6.64
C GLN A 567 -16.50 -17.65 -5.22
N LEU A 568 -17.75 -17.92 -4.81
CA LEU A 568 -18.05 -18.52 -3.52
C LEU A 568 -17.39 -19.89 -3.40
N GLN A 569 -17.48 -20.74 -4.45
CA GLN A 569 -16.80 -22.04 -4.49
C GLN A 569 -15.28 -21.93 -4.30
N GLN A 570 -14.65 -20.93 -4.94
CA GLN A 570 -13.21 -20.69 -4.79
C GLN A 570 -12.83 -20.29 -3.36
N GLN A 571 -13.71 -19.61 -2.63
CA GLN A 571 -13.45 -19.16 -1.26
C GLN A 571 -13.76 -20.22 -0.20
N THR A 572 -14.88 -20.94 -0.35
CA THR A 572 -15.36 -21.91 0.66
C THR A 572 -14.93 -23.35 0.36
N GLY A 573 -14.38 -23.61 -0.83
CA GLY A 573 -13.92 -24.93 -1.27
C GLY A 573 -15.04 -25.94 -1.61
N SER A 574 -16.30 -25.58 -1.40
CA SER A 574 -17.45 -26.42 -1.73
C SER A 574 -18.72 -25.59 -1.93
N LEU A 575 -19.60 -26.07 -2.81
CA LEU A 575 -20.95 -25.55 -3.03
C LEU A 575 -21.95 -26.61 -2.55
N SER A 576 -23.06 -26.16 -1.98
CA SER A 576 -24.18 -27.05 -1.66
C SER A 576 -24.91 -27.47 -2.95
N PRO A 577 -25.63 -28.61 -2.94
CA PRO A 577 -26.48 -29.01 -4.06
C PRO A 577 -27.52 -27.95 -4.45
N ALA A 578 -28.05 -27.20 -3.47
CA ALA A 578 -29.00 -26.11 -3.71
C ALA A 578 -28.38 -24.95 -4.52
N HIS A 579 -27.09 -24.63 -4.31
CA HIS A 579 -26.43 -23.61 -5.13
C HIS A 579 -26.23 -24.08 -6.58
N LEU A 580 -25.91 -25.37 -6.78
CA LEU A 580 -25.77 -25.94 -8.12
C LEU A 580 -27.12 -25.95 -8.87
N GLU A 581 -28.22 -26.22 -8.18
CA GLU A 581 -29.57 -26.17 -8.76
C GLU A 581 -29.94 -24.75 -9.22
N VAL A 582 -29.65 -23.73 -8.42
CA VAL A 582 -29.83 -22.32 -8.83
C VAL A 582 -28.96 -21.99 -10.04
N MET A 583 -27.68 -22.39 -10.05
CA MET A 583 -26.80 -22.15 -11.20
C MET A 583 -27.33 -22.80 -12.48
N LEU A 584 -27.87 -24.02 -12.41
CA LEU A 584 -28.48 -24.67 -13.57
C LEU A 584 -29.72 -23.90 -14.06
N GLY A 585 -30.58 -23.42 -13.15
CA GLY A 585 -31.73 -22.60 -13.51
C GLY A 585 -31.36 -21.29 -14.22
N GLU A 586 -30.30 -20.61 -13.78
CA GLU A 586 -29.80 -19.37 -14.42
C GLU A 586 -29.23 -19.65 -15.82
N LEU A 587 -28.60 -20.82 -16.04
CA LEU A 587 -28.11 -21.23 -17.36
C LEU A 587 -29.27 -21.53 -18.33
N ASP A 588 -30.32 -22.19 -17.84
CA ASP A 588 -31.52 -22.46 -18.64
C ASP A 588 -32.24 -21.16 -19.02
N GLN A 589 -32.28 -20.19 -18.10
CA GLN A 589 -32.80 -18.85 -18.39
C GLN A 589 -32.00 -18.14 -19.49
N ILE A 590 -30.67 -18.19 -19.46
CA ILE A 590 -29.82 -17.63 -20.53
C ILE A 590 -30.13 -18.29 -21.87
N ASN A 591 -30.21 -19.63 -21.91
CA ASN A 591 -30.49 -20.36 -23.14
C ASN A 591 -31.86 -19.98 -23.73
N MET A 592 -32.87 -19.76 -22.88
CA MET A 592 -34.19 -19.30 -23.30
C MET A 592 -34.13 -17.91 -23.92
N ILE A 593 -33.50 -16.94 -23.24
CA ILE A 593 -33.36 -15.56 -23.73
C ILE A 593 -32.63 -15.52 -25.09
N VAL A 594 -31.55 -16.29 -25.23
CA VAL A 594 -30.79 -16.38 -26.49
C VAL A 594 -31.62 -17.01 -27.60
N SER A 595 -32.36 -18.08 -27.30
CA SER A 595 -33.21 -18.75 -28.28
C SER A 595 -34.32 -17.82 -28.79
N GLU A 596 -34.96 -17.07 -27.90
CA GLU A 596 -35.97 -16.07 -28.25
C GLU A 596 -35.40 -14.91 -29.09
N PHE A 597 -34.19 -14.44 -28.77
CA PHE A 597 -33.51 -13.42 -29.57
C PHE A 597 -33.14 -13.91 -30.98
N LEU A 598 -32.71 -15.16 -31.12
CA LEU A 598 -32.31 -15.72 -32.42
C LEU A 598 -33.47 -15.84 -33.42
N VAL A 599 -34.71 -16.05 -32.95
CA VAL A 599 -35.91 -16.01 -33.80
C VAL A 599 -36.08 -14.64 -34.46
N PHE A 600 -35.68 -13.58 -33.75
CA PHE A 600 -35.80 -12.21 -34.21
C PHE A 600 -34.66 -11.78 -35.15
N ALA A 601 -33.41 -12.21 -34.87
CA ALA A 601 -32.23 -11.82 -35.64
C ALA A 601 -32.07 -12.55 -37.00
N LYS A 602 -32.75 -13.68 -37.19
CA LYS A 602 -32.79 -14.41 -38.46
C LYS A 602 -34.24 -14.67 -38.85
N PRO A 603 -34.81 -13.96 -39.84
CA PRO A 603 -35.94 -14.53 -40.57
C PRO A 603 -35.41 -15.78 -41.26
N GLN A 604 -35.67 -16.97 -40.70
CA GLN A 604 -35.38 -18.19 -41.42
C GLN A 604 -36.15 -18.15 -42.74
N ALA A 605 -35.56 -18.70 -43.79
CA ALA A 605 -36.27 -18.92 -45.05
C ALA A 605 -37.37 -19.96 -44.79
N ASN A 606 -38.48 -19.50 -44.23
CA ASN A 606 -39.60 -20.32 -43.83
C ASN A 606 -40.24 -20.87 -45.10
N ARG A 607 -40.15 -22.19 -45.28
CA ARG A 607 -41.00 -22.88 -46.25
C ARG A 607 -42.37 -23.00 -45.63
N PHE A 608 -43.26 -22.08 -45.97
CA PHE A 608 -44.67 -22.19 -45.66
C PHE A 608 -45.24 -23.41 -46.39
N GLN A 609 -45.92 -24.29 -45.66
CA GLN A 609 -46.54 -25.51 -46.18
C GLN A 609 -47.96 -25.62 -45.63
N PRO A 610 -48.87 -26.35 -46.30
CA PRO A 610 -50.15 -26.69 -45.71
C PRO A 610 -49.96 -27.50 -44.43
N ILE A 611 -50.60 -27.06 -43.35
CA ILE A 611 -50.51 -27.67 -42.02
C ILE A 611 -51.91 -27.98 -41.52
N THR A 612 -52.13 -29.25 -41.12
CA THR A 612 -53.29 -29.65 -40.34
C THR A 612 -53.06 -29.34 -38.87
N ILE A 613 -53.68 -28.27 -38.35
CA ILE A 613 -53.42 -27.73 -37.01
C ILE A 613 -53.70 -28.74 -35.88
N ILE A 614 -54.73 -29.59 -36.03
CA ILE A 614 -55.07 -30.62 -35.04
C ILE A 614 -53.88 -31.56 -34.73
N ASN A 615 -53.05 -31.86 -35.73
CA ASN A 615 -51.88 -32.74 -35.57
C ASN A 615 -50.77 -32.09 -34.73
N LEU A 616 -50.71 -30.75 -34.69
CA LEU A 616 -49.76 -30.05 -33.83
C LEU A 616 -50.11 -30.22 -32.35
N PHE A 617 -51.40 -30.20 -32.02
CA PHE A 617 -51.88 -30.33 -30.64
C PHE A 617 -51.59 -31.69 -30.02
N GLY A 618 -51.55 -32.78 -30.80
CA GLY A 618 -51.20 -34.10 -30.27
C GLY A 618 -49.85 -34.10 -29.55
N ASN A 619 -48.82 -33.52 -30.17
CA ASN A 619 -47.49 -33.41 -29.57
C ASN A 619 -47.41 -32.36 -28.45
N ILE A 620 -48.17 -31.27 -28.55
CA ILE A 620 -48.16 -30.19 -27.56
C ILE A 620 -48.83 -30.64 -26.25
N LEU A 621 -49.98 -31.33 -26.35
CA LEU A 621 -50.69 -31.85 -25.20
C LEU A 621 -49.84 -32.87 -24.43
N MET A 622 -49.14 -33.77 -25.13
CA MET A 622 -48.20 -34.71 -24.48
C MET A 622 -47.06 -34.00 -23.76
N LEU A 623 -46.52 -32.93 -24.36
CA LEU A 623 -45.42 -32.15 -23.79
C LEU A 623 -45.85 -31.45 -22.50
N LEU A 624 -47.05 -30.86 -22.49
CA LEU A 624 -47.55 -30.06 -21.37
C LEU A 624 -48.35 -30.88 -20.34
N ASP A 625 -48.62 -32.16 -20.58
CA ASP A 625 -49.40 -33.03 -19.68
C ASP A 625 -48.78 -33.15 -18.28
N SER A 626 -47.45 -33.28 -18.20
CA SER A 626 -46.75 -33.36 -16.90
C SER A 626 -46.85 -32.04 -16.12
N GLU A 627 -46.70 -30.90 -16.79
CA GLU A 627 -46.78 -29.57 -16.18
C GLU A 627 -48.22 -29.25 -15.75
N ALA A 628 -49.20 -29.55 -16.59
CA ALA A 628 -50.62 -29.41 -16.27
C ALA A 628 -51.03 -30.25 -15.05
N LYS A 629 -50.56 -31.51 -14.98
CA LYS A 629 -50.81 -32.39 -13.81
C LYS A 629 -50.18 -31.86 -12.53
N MET A 630 -48.96 -31.31 -12.59
CA MET A 630 -48.29 -30.71 -11.43
C MET A 630 -49.09 -29.51 -10.88
N SER A 631 -49.79 -28.77 -11.75
CA SER A 631 -50.64 -27.65 -11.38
C SER A 631 -52.12 -28.01 -11.19
N ASN A 632 -52.50 -29.30 -11.18
CA ASN A 632 -53.90 -29.77 -11.13
C ASN A 632 -54.82 -29.14 -12.21
N VAL A 633 -54.27 -28.88 -13.41
CA VAL A 633 -55.01 -28.34 -14.55
C VAL A 633 -55.38 -29.48 -15.51
N GLN A 634 -56.66 -29.56 -15.88
CA GLN A 634 -57.14 -30.47 -16.92
C GLN A 634 -57.11 -29.80 -18.29
N LEU A 635 -56.44 -30.44 -19.26
CA LEU A 635 -56.41 -29.98 -20.65
C LEU A 635 -57.59 -30.60 -21.42
N THR A 636 -58.43 -29.77 -22.04
CA THR A 636 -59.59 -30.21 -22.84
C THR A 636 -59.47 -29.65 -24.25
N LEU A 637 -59.48 -30.51 -25.27
CA LEU A 637 -59.46 -30.11 -26.68
C LEU A 637 -60.84 -30.37 -27.30
N LEU A 638 -61.44 -29.32 -27.87
CA LEU A 638 -62.69 -29.35 -28.62
C LEU A 638 -62.40 -28.89 -30.05
N ALA A 639 -62.82 -29.66 -31.05
CA ALA A 639 -62.57 -29.35 -32.45
C ALA A 639 -63.80 -29.68 -33.29
N ASP A 640 -64.10 -28.84 -34.28
CA ASP A 640 -65.09 -29.15 -35.31
C ASP A 640 -64.68 -30.38 -36.15
N ASP A 641 -65.65 -31.10 -36.72
CA ASP A 641 -65.43 -32.34 -37.47
C ASP A 641 -64.55 -32.13 -38.74
N GLU A 642 -64.61 -30.95 -39.35
CA GLU A 642 -63.81 -30.60 -40.55
C GLU A 642 -63.09 -29.26 -40.36
N LEU A 643 -61.78 -29.32 -40.08
CA LEU A 643 -60.91 -28.14 -39.96
C LEU A 643 -60.12 -27.90 -41.26
N PRO A 644 -60.03 -26.66 -41.75
CA PRO A 644 -59.24 -26.33 -42.93
C PRO A 644 -57.72 -26.38 -42.66
N GLU A 645 -56.93 -26.62 -43.71
CA GLU A 645 -55.47 -26.51 -43.63
C GLU A 645 -55.04 -25.03 -43.59
N VAL A 646 -53.99 -24.74 -42.83
CA VAL A 646 -53.39 -23.40 -42.77
C VAL A 646 -52.03 -23.44 -43.43
N ILE A 647 -51.74 -22.47 -44.30
CA ILE A 647 -50.41 -22.31 -44.90
C ILE A 647 -49.49 -21.64 -43.87
N GLY A 648 -48.47 -22.36 -43.39
CA GLY A 648 -47.61 -21.86 -42.32
C GLY A 648 -46.32 -22.63 -42.12
N GLU A 649 -45.57 -22.26 -41.08
CA GLU A 649 -44.44 -23.03 -40.56
C GLU A 649 -44.82 -23.68 -39.22
N ALA A 650 -44.73 -25.00 -39.17
CA ALA A 650 -45.29 -25.81 -38.09
C ALA A 650 -44.60 -25.57 -36.74
N ASN A 651 -43.29 -25.34 -36.71
CA ASN A 651 -42.55 -25.15 -35.47
C ASN A 651 -42.83 -23.78 -34.84
N GLN A 652 -42.99 -22.74 -35.64
CA GLN A 652 -43.37 -21.40 -35.22
C GLN A 652 -44.76 -21.39 -34.62
N LEU A 653 -45.75 -22.01 -35.29
CA LEU A 653 -47.10 -22.14 -34.74
C LEU A 653 -47.10 -22.99 -33.46
N LYS A 654 -46.33 -24.10 -33.43
CA LYS A 654 -46.15 -24.90 -32.22
C LYS A 654 -45.59 -24.08 -31.06
N GLN A 655 -44.62 -23.20 -31.31
CA GLN A 655 -44.06 -22.30 -30.31
C GLN A 655 -45.11 -21.33 -29.75
N VAL A 656 -45.95 -20.74 -30.61
CA VAL A 656 -47.06 -19.87 -30.19
C VAL A 656 -48.01 -20.62 -29.26
N PHE A 657 -48.45 -21.81 -29.68
CA PHE A 657 -49.43 -22.59 -28.94
C PHE A 657 -48.89 -23.07 -27.59
N VAL A 658 -47.64 -23.55 -27.55
CA VAL A 658 -46.97 -23.93 -26.28
C VAL A 658 -46.92 -22.74 -25.34
N ASN A 659 -46.53 -21.56 -25.84
CA ASN A 659 -46.42 -20.36 -25.01
C ASN A 659 -47.78 -19.92 -24.44
N ILE A 660 -48.84 -19.90 -25.26
CA ILE A 660 -50.19 -19.51 -24.81
C ILE A 660 -50.74 -20.55 -23.82
N MET A 661 -50.61 -21.84 -24.10
CA MET A 661 -51.09 -22.89 -23.21
C MET A 661 -50.36 -22.90 -21.87
N LYS A 662 -49.04 -22.73 -21.90
CA LYS A 662 -48.23 -22.60 -20.68
C LYS A 662 -48.68 -21.40 -19.84
N ASN A 663 -48.93 -20.26 -20.49
CA ASN A 663 -49.47 -19.08 -19.80
C ASN A 663 -50.82 -19.36 -19.15
N GLY A 664 -51.71 -20.12 -19.81
CA GLY A 664 -53.00 -20.54 -19.24
C GLY A 664 -52.85 -21.48 -18.03
N ILE A 665 -51.94 -22.45 -18.08
CA ILE A 665 -51.67 -23.37 -16.96
C ILE A 665 -51.13 -22.60 -15.75
N GLU A 666 -50.14 -21.72 -15.96
CA GLU A 666 -49.52 -20.92 -14.90
C GLU A 666 -50.50 -19.93 -14.24
N ALA A 667 -51.51 -19.48 -14.99
CA ALA A 667 -52.56 -18.60 -14.45
C ALA A 667 -53.53 -19.32 -13.49
N MET A 668 -53.47 -20.65 -13.41
CA MET A 668 -54.36 -21.50 -12.59
C MET A 668 -53.58 -22.30 -11.52
N PRO A 669 -52.89 -21.65 -10.56
CA PRO A 669 -52.11 -22.36 -9.53
C PRO A 669 -52.97 -23.21 -8.58
N GLY A 670 -54.28 -22.94 -8.49
CA GLY A 670 -55.23 -23.73 -7.69
C GLY A 670 -55.86 -24.91 -8.44
N GLY A 671 -55.43 -25.17 -9.68
CA GLY A 671 -56.09 -26.11 -10.60
C GLY A 671 -57.26 -25.47 -11.36
N GLY A 672 -57.77 -26.19 -12.36
CA GLY A 672 -58.83 -25.70 -13.24
C GLY A 672 -58.87 -26.46 -14.57
N VAL A 673 -59.59 -25.91 -15.55
CA VAL A 673 -59.67 -26.48 -16.90
C VAL A 673 -59.16 -25.47 -17.91
N LEU A 674 -58.15 -25.87 -18.69
CA LEU A 674 -57.71 -25.15 -19.89
C LEU A 674 -58.41 -25.77 -21.10
N THR A 675 -59.30 -25.03 -21.74
CA THR A 675 -60.05 -25.47 -22.92
C THR A 675 -59.42 -24.90 -24.19
N ILE A 676 -59.06 -25.76 -25.13
CA ILE A 676 -58.62 -25.39 -26.47
C ILE A 676 -59.78 -25.69 -27.43
N LYS A 677 -60.32 -24.66 -28.08
CA LYS A 677 -61.34 -24.80 -29.13
C LYS A 677 -60.76 -24.49 -30.49
N LEU A 678 -61.08 -25.33 -31.47
CA LEU A 678 -60.73 -25.15 -32.88
C LEU A 678 -62.02 -25.11 -33.69
N GLU A 679 -62.33 -23.95 -34.26
CA GLU A 679 -63.58 -23.68 -34.96
C GLU A 679 -63.31 -23.04 -36.33
N ARG A 680 -64.18 -23.31 -37.31
CA ARG A 680 -64.13 -22.64 -38.61
C ARG A 680 -65.08 -21.44 -38.63
N ASN A 681 -64.59 -20.26 -39.03
CA ASN A 681 -65.42 -19.06 -39.17
C ASN A 681 -66.08 -18.97 -40.57
N ALA A 682 -67.11 -18.13 -40.69
CA ALA A 682 -67.87 -17.87 -41.92
C ALA A 682 -67.00 -17.39 -43.10
N ASP A 683 -65.89 -16.71 -42.84
CA ASP A 683 -64.93 -16.21 -43.84
C ASP A 683 -63.82 -17.24 -44.18
N ASN A 684 -64.08 -18.53 -43.96
CA ASN A 684 -63.14 -19.65 -44.16
C ASN A 684 -61.91 -19.68 -43.23
N ALA A 685 -61.66 -18.66 -42.42
CA ALA A 685 -60.54 -18.64 -41.46
C ALA A 685 -60.68 -19.69 -40.34
N LEU A 686 -59.54 -20.20 -39.86
CA LEU A 686 -59.46 -21.07 -38.68
C LEU A 686 -59.31 -20.21 -37.42
N ILE A 687 -60.21 -20.41 -36.45
CA ILE A 687 -60.20 -19.76 -35.15
C ILE A 687 -59.74 -20.76 -34.09
N LEU A 688 -58.74 -20.36 -33.30
CA LEU A 688 -58.24 -21.11 -32.15
C LEU A 688 -58.51 -20.30 -30.89
N GLN A 689 -59.24 -20.85 -29.93
CA GLN A 689 -59.47 -20.21 -28.64
C GLN A 689 -58.83 -21.03 -27.52
N PHE A 690 -58.01 -20.37 -26.69
CA PHE A 690 -57.40 -20.94 -25.50
C PHE A 690 -58.04 -20.28 -24.29
N ILE A 691 -58.84 -21.02 -23.53
CA ILE A 691 -59.69 -20.50 -22.46
C ILE A 691 -59.24 -21.09 -21.13
N ASP A 692 -58.65 -20.26 -20.27
CA ASP A 692 -58.31 -20.59 -18.90
C ASP A 692 -59.37 -20.09 -17.89
N GLN A 693 -59.33 -20.66 -16.69
CA GLN A 693 -60.15 -20.29 -15.53
C GLN A 693 -59.29 -19.65 -14.43
N GLY A 694 -58.19 -19.00 -14.85
CA GLY A 694 -57.15 -18.48 -13.97
C GLY A 694 -57.48 -17.13 -13.35
N CYS A 695 -56.44 -16.45 -12.87
CA CYS A 695 -56.58 -15.16 -12.18
C CYS A 695 -57.09 -14.00 -13.06
N GLY A 696 -57.13 -14.16 -14.38
CA GLY A 696 -57.48 -13.10 -15.32
C GLY A 696 -56.46 -11.95 -15.35
N ILE A 697 -56.71 -10.95 -16.21
CA ILE A 697 -55.84 -9.80 -16.49
C ILE A 697 -56.65 -8.51 -16.29
N ALA A 698 -56.06 -7.50 -15.65
CA ALA A 698 -56.71 -6.21 -15.46
C ALA A 698 -56.78 -5.41 -16.77
N GLU A 699 -57.79 -4.55 -16.92
CA GLU A 699 -58.02 -3.75 -18.14
C GLU A 699 -56.83 -2.85 -18.51
N GLU A 700 -56.14 -2.30 -17.52
CA GLU A 700 -54.94 -1.47 -17.72
C GLU A 700 -53.75 -2.27 -18.28
N ASP A 701 -53.64 -3.56 -17.93
CA ASP A 701 -52.56 -4.42 -18.39
C ASP A 701 -52.86 -5.06 -19.75
N LEU A 702 -54.14 -5.29 -20.06
CA LEU A 702 -54.60 -5.82 -21.34
C LEU A 702 -54.10 -4.95 -22.51
N LEU A 703 -54.09 -3.63 -22.34
CA LEU A 703 -53.62 -2.67 -23.34
C LEU A 703 -52.11 -2.76 -23.64
N ARG A 704 -51.35 -3.36 -22.72
CA ARG A 704 -49.88 -3.43 -22.78
C ARG A 704 -49.37 -4.82 -23.15
N LEU A 705 -50.29 -5.77 -23.35
CA LEU A 705 -49.94 -7.13 -23.76
C LEU A 705 -49.30 -7.14 -25.16
N GLY A 706 -48.07 -7.66 -25.23
CA GLY A 706 -47.29 -7.69 -26.46
C GLY A 706 -46.26 -6.57 -26.58
N GLU A 707 -46.25 -5.61 -25.65
CA GLU A 707 -45.10 -4.73 -25.47
C GLU A 707 -43.84 -5.55 -25.10
N PRO A 708 -42.67 -5.24 -25.68
CA PRO A 708 -41.43 -5.92 -25.31
C PRO A 708 -41.16 -5.79 -23.80
N PHE A 709 -40.77 -6.89 -23.15
CA PHE A 709 -40.41 -6.97 -21.72
C PHE A 709 -41.55 -6.70 -20.73
N PHE A 710 -42.81 -6.63 -21.19
CA PHE A 710 -43.94 -6.49 -20.30
C PHE A 710 -44.36 -7.85 -19.71
N THR A 711 -44.27 -7.99 -18.39
CA THR A 711 -44.64 -9.20 -17.64
C THR A 711 -45.00 -8.88 -16.19
N LYS A 712 -45.95 -9.61 -15.62
CA LYS A 712 -46.27 -9.60 -14.18
C LYS A 712 -45.77 -10.84 -13.43
N LYS A 713 -45.11 -11.76 -14.14
CA LYS A 713 -44.55 -13.00 -13.57
C LYS A 713 -43.17 -12.71 -12.99
N ALA A 714 -42.91 -13.21 -11.79
CA ALA A 714 -41.61 -13.02 -11.12
C ALA A 714 -40.41 -13.55 -11.93
N ASN A 715 -40.61 -14.60 -12.74
CA ASN A 715 -39.58 -15.24 -13.57
C ASN A 715 -39.86 -15.13 -15.09
N GLY A 716 -40.80 -14.28 -15.52
CA GLY A 716 -41.15 -14.13 -16.93
C GLY A 716 -40.30 -13.06 -17.63
N ASN A 717 -39.87 -13.30 -18.86
CA ASN A 717 -39.08 -12.36 -19.68
C ASN A 717 -39.92 -11.30 -20.44
N GLY A 718 -41.24 -11.49 -20.52
CA GLY A 718 -42.14 -10.57 -21.25
C GLY A 718 -41.94 -10.54 -22.77
N LEU A 719 -41.16 -11.44 -23.36
CA LEU A 719 -40.89 -11.50 -24.80
C LEU A 719 -41.78 -12.51 -25.54
N GLY A 720 -42.21 -13.58 -24.86
CA GLY A 720 -42.95 -14.67 -25.49
C GLY A 720 -44.24 -14.22 -26.21
N LEU A 721 -44.99 -13.27 -25.64
CA LEU A 721 -46.25 -12.80 -26.23
C LEU A 721 -46.04 -11.92 -27.46
N MET A 722 -45.03 -11.04 -27.43
CA MET A 722 -44.62 -10.22 -28.56
C MET A 722 -44.17 -11.11 -29.74
N ILE A 723 -43.35 -12.14 -29.46
CA ILE A 723 -42.91 -13.12 -30.47
C ILE A 723 -44.13 -13.86 -31.02
N SER A 724 -45.09 -14.21 -30.17
CA SER A 724 -46.31 -14.88 -30.59
C SER A 724 -47.14 -14.02 -31.54
N GLN A 725 -47.33 -12.74 -31.22
CA GLN A 725 -47.99 -11.76 -32.11
C GLN A 725 -47.28 -11.64 -33.47
N GLN A 726 -45.95 -11.58 -33.47
CA GLN A 726 -45.17 -11.49 -34.71
C GLN A 726 -45.27 -12.74 -35.57
N ILE A 727 -45.18 -13.92 -34.97
CA ILE A 727 -45.37 -15.18 -35.69
C ILE A 727 -46.75 -15.22 -36.32
N ILE A 728 -47.80 -14.90 -35.55
CA ILE A 728 -49.19 -14.89 -36.08
C ILE A 728 -49.35 -13.85 -37.20
N THR A 729 -48.77 -12.66 -37.06
CA THR A 729 -48.79 -11.62 -38.10
C THR A 729 -48.06 -12.05 -39.36
N ALA A 730 -46.92 -12.76 -39.23
CA ALA A 730 -46.19 -13.33 -40.36
C ALA A 730 -46.99 -14.43 -41.08
N HIS A 731 -47.94 -15.06 -40.39
CA HIS A 731 -48.92 -16.00 -40.95
C HIS A 731 -50.20 -15.29 -41.43
N LYS A 732 -50.18 -13.96 -41.56
CA LYS A 732 -51.34 -13.12 -41.92
C LYS A 732 -52.55 -13.28 -40.98
N GLY A 733 -52.34 -13.76 -39.76
CA GLY A 733 -53.36 -13.95 -38.74
C GLY A 733 -53.45 -12.80 -37.76
N SER A 734 -54.36 -12.92 -36.80
CA SER A 734 -54.53 -12.00 -35.67
C SER A 734 -54.62 -12.74 -34.34
N ILE A 735 -54.28 -12.05 -33.25
CA ILE A 735 -54.41 -12.55 -31.88
C ILE A 735 -55.13 -11.51 -31.03
N VAL A 736 -56.15 -11.93 -30.29
CA VAL A 736 -57.01 -11.08 -29.47
C VAL A 736 -57.13 -11.69 -28.07
N PHE A 737 -57.12 -10.83 -27.05
CA PHE A 737 -57.21 -11.24 -25.65
C PHE A 737 -58.51 -10.73 -25.04
N HIS A 738 -59.28 -11.64 -24.45
CA HIS A 738 -60.47 -11.34 -23.68
C HIS A 738 -60.25 -11.85 -22.26
N SER A 739 -60.20 -10.96 -21.27
CA SER A 739 -59.93 -11.36 -19.88
C SER A 739 -60.74 -10.54 -18.90
N GLU A 740 -61.15 -11.17 -17.81
CA GLU A 740 -61.77 -10.48 -16.66
C GLU A 740 -61.10 -10.97 -15.38
N LEU A 741 -60.72 -10.03 -14.51
CA LEU A 741 -60.00 -10.32 -13.27
C LEU A 741 -60.79 -11.31 -12.41
N GLY A 742 -60.14 -12.42 -12.03
CA GLY A 742 -60.72 -13.50 -11.23
C GLY A 742 -61.66 -14.46 -11.96
N LYS A 743 -61.90 -14.29 -13.26
CA LYS A 743 -62.72 -15.22 -14.07
C LYS A 743 -61.93 -16.02 -15.11
N GLY A 744 -60.73 -15.57 -15.47
CA GLY A 744 -59.85 -16.23 -16.43
C GLY A 744 -59.63 -15.43 -17.72
N THR A 745 -58.87 -16.00 -18.64
CA THR A 745 -58.53 -15.38 -19.93
C THR A 745 -58.86 -16.30 -21.10
N CYS A 746 -59.39 -15.71 -22.17
CA CYS A 746 -59.55 -16.31 -23.48
C CYS A 746 -58.60 -15.63 -24.46
N VAL A 747 -57.69 -16.41 -25.03
CA VAL A 747 -56.81 -15.97 -26.13
C VAL A 747 -57.35 -16.53 -27.43
N GLU A 748 -57.78 -15.66 -28.33
CA GLU A 748 -58.30 -16.02 -29.65
C GLU A 748 -57.24 -15.74 -30.72
N ILE A 749 -56.94 -16.74 -31.55
CA ILE A 749 -56.05 -16.62 -32.70
C ILE A 749 -56.85 -16.93 -33.96
N SER A 750 -56.81 -16.02 -34.93
CA SER A 750 -57.38 -16.21 -36.26
C SER A 750 -56.27 -16.45 -37.29
N LEU A 751 -56.37 -17.52 -38.06
CA LEU A 751 -55.44 -17.86 -39.14
C LEU A 751 -56.19 -17.99 -40.47
N PRO A 752 -55.77 -17.30 -41.54
CA PRO A 752 -56.39 -17.43 -42.85
C PRO A 752 -56.04 -18.77 -43.51
N THR A 753 -56.98 -19.31 -44.28
CA THR A 753 -56.85 -20.61 -44.96
C THR A 753 -56.47 -20.47 -46.44
N ASP A 754 -56.56 -19.26 -46.99
CA ASP A 754 -56.28 -18.93 -48.37
C ASP A 754 -55.19 -17.83 -48.45
N SER A 755 -54.17 -18.03 -49.28
CA SER A 755 -53.08 -17.06 -49.48
C SER A 755 -53.44 -15.93 -50.41
#